data_AF-A0A4Y9ZYE8-F1
#
_entry.id   AF-A0A4Y9ZYE8-F1
#
_cell.length_a   1.000
_cell.length_b   1.000
_cell.length_c   1.000
_cell.angle_alpha   90.00
_cell.angle_beta   90.00
_cell.angle_gamma   90.00
#
_symmetry.space_group_name_H-M   'P 1'
#
loop_
_entity.id
_entity.type
_entity.pdbx_description
1 polymer ?
#
loop_
_entity_poly.entity_id
_entity_poly.type
_entity_poly.pdbx_seq_one_letter_code
_entity_poly.pdbx_strand_id
1 'polypeptide(L)'
;MWTRFPVVAAVSRRTITSSSDRHRKALTFVTDQGPYPFASYFSDMIQTFERTTRKPTGEELQNLIISTSTFGKFQAQSLSGKLTVSSFRLGEWLADLLCLIPIHIAVCRENRFIPLKDGVFSPELEKALLGAEVTRIMDNLSFGWYESLFQSYMANKRVKVVSSMGEQSVGKSFALNHLVDTSFAGSAMRTTEGVWMSVTPTDEALIVALDFEGLFQSFQSSSSVLDPAANPSLFQSTLVIIIKDVVDSDKAEITREFSLKFQKIVQEEQDANFISRLHAGKLNIIPWPVIESREFYKLFGTLKKRLDQQRTTHNSAGEFLHTLKTLMAKLKANDWGAMSQTMAAHRAQNLLALLSTALETGFADVEFDFEPLKNMDNDVPIEKPDTEARFLLSGPKVEHSDRDGILSTLRTSWNQFSSRQNILDSDWITELDAHIGSLVDLRVDHVREWITSNLSRFQTSHASIEELRRTFENCVVDLRSNVQLCKAQQEHSCPALCSAQGVCEIDTAPQSIEATFTGRHETFQYTKYNQISKRLKCIKVIAPGDTTHEGAHNHSAEKNPFHFCEARCESCGYFCTLPLGHTQQEHETRHGSMSQTRWAIDGPDGTVVELEGRKFSANDEGAPMMCNLVCLSLGRHAHIDYCRTEEGTLCDGPDIHHIHTRMLPNPDRAKDYITHALHWRRMGFKDPYPRDEQTNFAKCDAMCPGPEHAATATAPAQPSFCTLPMFHPPQNPNAAVAGMGYISNDGHQFSCRNPVVMQQAFHVIFVIDSDRRPLPNAPATDRIACASNNRLGAVFSALYGFWSARHAAIAGQG
;
A
#
# COMPACT_ATOMS: atom_id res chain seq x y z
N MET A 1 -31.44 14.20 9.35
CA MET A 1 -30.86 12.84 9.36
C MET A 1 -31.92 11.76 9.33
N TRP A 2 -32.81 11.66 10.33
CA TRP A 2 -33.84 10.60 10.42
C TRP A 2 -34.76 10.46 9.18
N THR A 3 -35.05 11.56 8.49
CA THR A 3 -35.83 11.53 7.23
C THR A 3 -35.07 10.87 6.08
N ARG A 4 -33.74 11.01 6.02
CA ARG A 4 -32.92 10.54 4.89
C ARG A 4 -32.41 9.10 5.04
N PHE A 5 -32.15 8.68 6.27
CA PHE A 5 -31.56 7.37 6.58
C PHE A 5 -32.52 6.50 7.40
N PRO A 6 -32.35 5.17 7.44
CA PRO A 6 -33.12 4.34 8.34
C PRO A 6 -32.82 4.70 9.80
N VAL A 7 -33.86 4.69 10.64
CA VAL A 7 -33.68 4.67 12.11
C VAL A 7 -33.44 3.23 12.56
N VAL A 8 -34.23 2.29 12.02
CA VAL A 8 -34.02 0.85 12.10
C VAL A 8 -34.06 0.27 10.69
N ALA A 9 -32.96 -0.33 10.26
CA ALA A 9 -32.88 -1.06 8.99
C ALA A 9 -33.32 -2.52 9.18
N ALA A 10 -33.81 -3.16 8.11
CA ALA A 10 -34.26 -4.55 8.17
C ALA A 10 -33.11 -5.53 8.48
N VAL A 11 -31.95 -5.32 7.84
CA VAL A 11 -30.68 -5.96 8.20
C VAL A 11 -29.84 -4.90 8.90
N SER A 12 -29.63 -5.09 10.21
CA SER A 12 -28.81 -4.19 11.01
C SER A 12 -27.37 -4.69 11.09
N ARG A 13 -26.40 -3.77 11.10
CA ARG A 13 -25.00 -4.12 11.33
C ARG A 13 -24.78 -4.69 12.72
N ARG A 14 -23.98 -5.76 12.80
CA ARG A 14 -23.53 -6.44 14.02
C ARG A 14 -22.01 -6.58 14.01
N THR A 15 -21.32 -5.45 13.91
CA THR A 15 -19.85 -5.41 13.91
C THR A 15 -19.27 -5.39 15.33
N ILE A 16 -20.01 -4.80 16.26
CA ILE A 16 -19.62 -4.66 17.68
C ILE A 16 -20.11 -5.88 18.44
N THR A 17 -19.19 -6.57 19.13
CA THR A 17 -19.50 -7.81 19.85
C THR A 17 -20.05 -7.56 21.26
N SER A 18 -20.68 -8.58 21.85
CA SER A 18 -21.25 -8.55 23.20
C SER A 18 -20.23 -8.34 24.33
N SER A 19 -18.93 -8.44 24.04
CA SER A 19 -17.85 -8.12 24.98
C SER A 19 -17.61 -6.61 25.18
N SER A 20 -18.37 -5.76 24.47
CA SER A 20 -18.29 -4.30 24.55
C SER A 20 -19.34 -3.71 25.51
N ASP A 21 -18.91 -2.80 26.39
CA ASP A 21 -19.80 -2.05 27.29
C ASP A 21 -20.52 -0.93 26.53
N ARG A 22 -21.57 -1.31 25.80
CA ARG A 22 -22.43 -0.34 25.09
C ARG A 22 -23.45 0.26 26.04
N HIS A 23 -23.28 1.54 26.36
CA HIS A 23 -24.29 2.32 27.06
C HIS A 23 -25.42 2.76 26.12
N ARG A 24 -26.56 3.15 26.70
CA ARG A 24 -27.67 3.75 25.96
C ARG A 24 -27.21 5.01 25.23
N LYS A 25 -27.72 5.22 24.02
CA LYS A 25 -27.44 6.43 23.23
C LYS A 25 -27.88 7.67 24.01
N ALA A 26 -27.00 8.66 24.13
CA ALA A 26 -27.26 9.89 24.85
C ALA A 26 -26.73 11.11 24.08
N LEU A 27 -27.43 12.24 24.18
CA LEU A 27 -26.98 13.56 23.74
C LEU A 27 -26.92 14.48 24.97
N THR A 28 -25.72 14.95 25.28
CA THR A 28 -25.48 15.88 26.39
C THR A 28 -25.11 17.24 25.84
N PHE A 29 -25.97 18.23 26.04
CA PHE A 29 -25.73 19.61 25.63
C PHE A 29 -24.98 20.35 26.74
N VAL A 30 -23.76 20.81 26.43
CA VAL A 30 -22.91 21.57 27.36
C VAL A 30 -23.06 23.07 27.09
N THR A 31 -23.65 23.81 28.01
CA THR A 31 -23.86 25.26 27.86
C THR A 31 -23.90 25.95 29.23
N ASP A 32 -23.26 27.12 29.30
CA ASP A 32 -23.34 28.02 30.46
C ASP A 32 -24.43 29.10 30.28
N GLN A 33 -25.04 29.18 29.09
CA GLN A 33 -26.25 29.96 28.85
C GLN A 33 -27.44 29.26 29.53
N GLY A 34 -28.42 30.04 30.02
CA GLY A 34 -29.56 29.55 30.82
C GLY A 34 -30.30 28.33 30.23
N PRO A 35 -31.15 27.64 31.02
CA PRO A 35 -31.66 26.31 30.70
C PRO A 35 -32.55 26.33 29.44
N TYR A 36 -31.96 26.01 28.30
CA TYR A 36 -32.73 25.71 27.10
C TYR A 36 -33.34 24.30 27.26
N PRO A 37 -34.63 24.10 26.96
CA PRO A 37 -35.33 22.85 27.23
C PRO A 37 -35.06 21.82 26.11
N PHE A 38 -33.80 21.43 25.93
CA PHE A 38 -33.38 20.51 24.88
C PHE A 38 -34.15 19.18 24.91
N ALA A 39 -34.41 18.63 26.09
CA ALA A 39 -35.15 17.38 26.22
C ALA A 39 -36.58 17.47 25.65
N SER A 40 -37.31 18.55 25.93
CA SER A 40 -38.66 18.73 25.37
C SER A 40 -38.60 19.02 23.87
N TYR A 41 -37.64 19.85 23.43
CA TYR A 41 -37.43 20.13 22.00
C TYR A 41 -37.19 18.84 21.19
N PHE A 42 -36.30 17.96 21.66
CA PHE A 42 -36.03 16.69 20.99
C PHE A 42 -37.22 15.73 21.08
N SER A 43 -37.96 15.70 22.20
CA SER A 43 -39.20 14.93 22.31
C SER A 43 -40.23 15.36 21.27
N ASP A 44 -40.48 16.67 21.14
CA ASP A 44 -41.43 17.22 20.16
C ASP A 44 -40.98 16.92 18.72
N MET A 45 -39.68 17.00 18.45
CA MET A 45 -39.08 16.67 17.17
C MET A 45 -39.24 15.17 16.84
N ILE A 46 -39.03 14.26 17.81
CA ILE A 46 -39.22 12.81 17.64
C ILE A 46 -40.69 12.49 17.39
N GLN A 47 -41.61 13.03 18.20
CA GLN A 47 -43.05 12.81 18.02
C GLN A 47 -43.53 13.32 16.65
N THR A 48 -43.07 14.50 16.24
CA THR A 48 -43.38 15.05 14.92
C THR A 48 -42.86 14.14 13.81
N PHE A 49 -41.63 13.64 13.94
CA PHE A 49 -41.02 12.73 12.98
C PHE A 49 -41.77 11.39 12.88
N GLU A 50 -42.14 10.77 14.00
CA GLU A 50 -42.89 9.50 14.04
C GLU A 50 -44.29 9.63 13.45
N ARG A 51 -44.96 10.76 13.73
CA ARG A 51 -46.28 11.07 13.16
C ARG A 51 -46.22 11.29 11.64
N THR A 52 -45.16 11.91 11.15
CA THR A 52 -45.05 12.34 9.74
C THR A 52 -44.47 11.27 8.82
N THR A 53 -43.41 10.57 9.25
CA THR A 53 -42.63 9.71 8.34
C THR A 53 -43.00 8.22 8.39
N ARG A 54 -43.82 7.80 9.37
CA ARG A 54 -44.28 6.40 9.58
C ARG A 54 -43.16 5.35 9.56
N LYS A 55 -41.90 5.78 9.67
CA LYS A 55 -40.70 4.94 9.63
C LYS A 55 -40.62 4.05 10.86
N PRO A 56 -40.03 2.85 10.74
CA PRO A 56 -39.74 2.03 11.91
C PRO A 56 -38.66 2.70 12.76
N THR A 57 -39.05 3.14 13.96
CA THR A 57 -38.14 3.72 14.96
C THR A 57 -37.72 2.70 16.02
N GLY A 58 -38.44 1.58 16.14
CA GLY A 58 -38.22 0.60 17.19
C GLY A 58 -38.27 1.28 18.56
N GLU A 59 -37.29 0.98 19.41
CA GLU A 59 -37.09 1.71 20.69
C GLU A 59 -35.92 2.69 20.62
N GLU A 60 -35.30 2.90 19.43
CA GLU A 60 -34.04 3.64 19.29
C GLU A 60 -34.17 5.12 19.64
N LEU A 61 -35.22 5.79 19.17
CA LEU A 61 -35.46 7.20 19.47
C LEU A 61 -36.06 7.39 20.86
N GLN A 62 -36.90 6.46 21.31
CA GLN A 62 -37.52 6.51 22.64
C GLN A 62 -36.48 6.35 23.76
N ASN A 63 -35.48 5.49 23.54
CA ASN A 63 -34.41 5.23 24.51
C ASN A 63 -33.27 6.28 24.47
N LEU A 64 -33.37 7.29 23.60
CA LEU A 64 -32.35 8.35 23.48
C LEU A 64 -32.39 9.27 24.71
N ILE A 65 -31.30 9.30 25.46
CA ILE A 65 -31.20 10.13 26.67
C ILE A 65 -30.77 11.55 26.25
N ILE A 66 -31.62 12.55 26.48
CA ILE A 66 -31.26 13.96 26.26
C ILE A 66 -30.99 14.62 27.61
N SER A 67 -29.78 15.12 27.80
CA SER A 67 -29.37 15.78 29.04
C SER A 67 -28.68 17.11 28.79
N THR A 68 -28.60 17.94 29.82
CA THR A 68 -27.93 19.24 29.79
C THR A 68 -26.93 19.33 30.93
N SER A 69 -25.78 19.96 30.68
CA SER A 69 -24.76 20.21 31.69
C SER A 69 -24.14 21.59 31.48
N THR A 70 -23.66 22.22 32.55
CA THR A 70 -22.77 23.38 32.43
C THR A 70 -21.36 22.91 32.11
N PHE A 71 -20.52 23.81 31.59
CA PHE A 71 -19.13 23.48 31.26
C PHE A 71 -18.37 23.03 32.52
N GLY A 72 -18.51 23.74 33.63
CA GLY A 72 -17.85 23.38 34.89
C GLY A 72 -18.26 22.01 35.44
N LYS A 73 -19.55 21.63 35.34
CA LYS A 73 -20.02 20.30 35.76
C LYS A 73 -19.53 19.20 34.82
N PHE A 74 -19.55 19.46 33.52
CA PHE A 74 -19.08 18.52 32.51
C PHE A 74 -17.57 18.26 32.66
N GLN A 75 -16.78 19.32 32.84
CA GLN A 75 -15.34 19.24 33.06
C GLN A 75 -15.01 18.47 34.34
N ALA A 76 -15.71 18.73 35.45
CA ALA A 76 -15.51 18.00 36.70
C ALA A 76 -15.85 16.50 36.57
N GLN A 77 -16.94 16.16 35.84
CA GLN A 77 -17.30 14.76 35.57
C GLN A 77 -16.27 14.06 34.68
N SER A 78 -15.77 14.75 33.66
CA SER A 78 -14.73 14.26 32.74
C SER A 78 -13.42 13.97 33.49
N LEU A 79 -12.93 14.94 34.27
CA LEU A 79 -11.70 14.79 35.06
C LEU A 79 -11.81 13.70 36.14
N SER A 80 -13.01 13.42 36.63
CA SER A 80 -13.25 12.38 37.64
C SER A 80 -13.40 10.96 37.06
N GLY A 81 -13.33 10.79 35.74
CA GLY A 81 -13.54 9.49 35.07
C GLY A 81 -14.97 8.93 35.22
N LYS A 82 -15.95 9.76 35.64
CA LYS A 82 -17.35 9.35 35.87
C LYS A 82 -18.23 9.51 34.64
N LEU A 83 -17.67 9.86 33.49
CA LEU A 83 -18.43 9.97 32.26
C LEU A 83 -18.88 8.57 31.82
N THR A 84 -20.19 8.33 31.78
CA THR A 84 -20.75 7.07 31.28
C THR A 84 -20.62 7.02 29.76
N VAL A 85 -19.53 6.45 29.26
CA VAL A 85 -19.22 6.34 27.84
C VAL A 85 -19.23 4.89 27.39
N SER A 86 -19.70 4.64 26.18
CA SER A 86 -19.60 3.30 25.62
C SER A 86 -18.14 2.95 25.34
N SER A 87 -17.73 1.74 25.72
CA SER A 87 -16.39 1.23 25.45
C SER A 87 -16.45 0.12 24.42
N PHE A 88 -15.74 0.33 23.31
CA PHE A 88 -15.67 -0.60 22.20
C PHE A 88 -14.23 -0.97 21.92
N ARG A 89 -14.02 -2.17 21.37
CA ARG A 89 -12.77 -2.48 20.69
C ARG A 89 -12.67 -1.58 19.45
N LEU A 90 -11.70 -0.64 19.37
CA LEU A 90 -11.52 0.25 18.20
C LEU A 90 -11.58 -0.48 16.86
N GLY A 91 -11.11 -1.73 16.74
CA GLY A 91 -11.13 -2.48 15.49
C GLY A 91 -12.55 -2.80 15.04
N GLU A 92 -13.40 -3.19 15.99
CA GLU A 92 -14.85 -3.38 15.75
C GLU A 92 -15.51 -2.04 15.41
N TRP A 93 -15.15 -0.96 16.14
CA TRP A 93 -15.68 0.37 15.89
C TRP A 93 -15.27 0.94 14.51
N LEU A 94 -14.01 0.76 14.12
CA LEU A 94 -13.47 1.16 12.82
C LEU A 94 -14.12 0.35 11.70
N ALA A 95 -14.23 -0.98 11.84
CA ALA A 95 -14.93 -1.80 10.86
C ALA A 95 -16.39 -1.36 10.71
N ASP A 96 -17.09 -1.05 11.81
CA ASP A 96 -18.47 -0.55 11.77
C ASP A 96 -18.58 0.78 11.03
N LEU A 97 -17.62 1.69 11.26
CA LEU A 97 -17.53 2.99 10.58
C LEU A 97 -17.18 2.85 9.09
N LEU A 98 -16.24 1.98 8.72
CA LEU A 98 -15.83 1.77 7.33
C LEU A 98 -16.96 1.13 6.51
N CYS A 99 -17.69 0.18 7.10
CA CYS A 99 -18.88 -0.44 6.51
C CYS A 99 -20.04 0.53 6.26
N LEU A 100 -20.08 1.68 6.93
CA LEU A 100 -21.05 2.74 6.67
C LEU A 100 -20.79 3.50 5.37
N ILE A 101 -19.54 3.51 4.88
CA ILE A 101 -19.10 4.37 3.78
C ILE A 101 -19.13 3.57 2.47
N PRO A 102 -20.00 3.91 1.51
CA PRO A 102 -19.98 3.29 0.20
C PRO A 102 -18.70 3.67 -0.55
N ILE A 103 -18.16 2.73 -1.33
CA ILE A 103 -17.05 2.97 -2.24
C ILE A 103 -17.53 2.87 -3.70
N HIS A 104 -17.00 3.73 -4.56
CA HIS A 104 -17.26 3.69 -5.99
C HIS A 104 -16.28 2.69 -6.64
N ILE A 105 -16.77 1.58 -7.20
CA ILE A 105 -15.86 0.52 -7.70
C ILE A 105 -15.67 0.56 -9.22
N ALA A 106 -16.62 1.10 -9.98
CA ALA A 106 -16.52 1.20 -11.42
C ALA A 106 -17.45 2.27 -11.98
N VAL A 107 -17.03 2.88 -13.09
CA VAL A 107 -17.87 3.72 -13.96
C VAL A 107 -18.12 2.96 -15.26
N CYS A 108 -19.27 3.18 -15.87
CA CYS A 108 -19.56 2.63 -17.18
C CYS A 108 -19.98 3.75 -18.12
N ARG A 109 -19.11 4.06 -19.08
CA ARG A 109 -19.26 5.16 -20.04
C ARG A 109 -19.02 4.63 -21.43
N GLU A 110 -19.83 5.07 -22.39
CA GLU A 110 -19.61 4.77 -23.82
C GLU A 110 -19.44 3.26 -24.09
N ASN A 111 -20.22 2.42 -23.39
CA ASN A 111 -20.14 0.96 -23.48
C ASN A 111 -18.79 0.35 -23.01
N ARG A 112 -18.01 1.09 -22.22
CA ARG A 112 -16.77 0.63 -21.59
C ARG A 112 -16.95 0.48 -20.08
N PHE A 113 -16.47 -0.63 -19.54
CA PHE A 113 -16.35 -0.85 -18.09
C PHE A 113 -15.02 -0.26 -17.61
N ILE A 114 -15.07 0.73 -16.71
CA ILE A 114 -13.90 1.44 -16.20
C ILE A 114 -13.81 1.18 -14.69
N PRO A 115 -12.95 0.25 -14.25
CA PRO A 115 -12.74 0.04 -12.83
C PRO A 115 -12.07 1.25 -12.20
N LEU A 116 -12.47 1.56 -10.96
CA LEU A 116 -11.85 2.59 -10.14
C LEU A 116 -10.89 1.95 -9.14
N LYS A 117 -9.85 2.67 -8.78
CA LYS A 117 -8.89 2.24 -7.75
C LYS A 117 -9.16 3.03 -6.49
N ASP A 118 -9.49 2.34 -5.41
CA ASP A 118 -9.75 2.94 -4.08
C ASP A 118 -10.87 4.00 -4.09
N GLY A 119 -11.85 3.87 -5.00
CA GLY A 119 -12.92 4.85 -5.14
C GLY A 119 -12.62 5.99 -6.11
N VAL A 120 -11.42 6.04 -6.69
CA VAL A 120 -10.92 7.17 -7.46
C VAL A 120 -10.68 6.77 -8.92
N PHE A 121 -11.11 7.64 -9.84
CA PHE A 121 -10.78 7.53 -11.26
C PHE A 121 -9.36 8.05 -11.50
N SER A 122 -8.52 7.24 -12.15
CA SER A 122 -7.19 7.64 -12.60
C SER A 122 -7.07 7.42 -14.11
N PRO A 123 -6.85 8.47 -14.91
CA PRO A 123 -6.56 8.37 -16.33
C PRO A 123 -5.31 7.53 -16.62
N GLU A 124 -4.29 7.63 -15.76
CA GLU A 124 -3.03 6.89 -15.89
C GLU A 124 -3.27 5.39 -15.72
N LEU A 125 -4.06 5.02 -14.71
CA LEU A 125 -4.49 3.65 -14.49
C LEU A 125 -5.34 3.17 -15.66
N GLU A 126 -6.33 3.95 -16.11
CA GLU A 126 -7.15 3.56 -17.27
C GLU A 126 -6.27 3.25 -18.48
N LYS A 127 -5.29 4.11 -18.76
CA LYS A 127 -4.33 3.93 -19.87
C LYS A 127 -3.45 2.69 -19.67
N ALA A 128 -2.96 2.44 -18.46
CA ALA A 128 -2.12 1.28 -18.16
C ALA A 128 -2.87 -0.06 -18.30
N LEU A 129 -4.20 -0.05 -18.11
CA LEU A 129 -5.06 -1.22 -18.23
C LEU A 129 -5.56 -1.47 -19.66
N LEU A 130 -5.33 -0.56 -20.61
CA LEU A 130 -5.73 -0.78 -22.01
C LEU A 130 -4.89 -1.89 -22.65
N GLY A 131 -5.55 -2.98 -23.04
CA GLY A 131 -4.89 -4.14 -23.66
C GLY A 131 -4.06 -4.98 -22.69
N ALA A 132 -4.14 -4.72 -21.38
CA ALA A 132 -3.48 -5.52 -20.36
C ALA A 132 -4.15 -6.90 -20.23
N GLU A 133 -3.35 -7.91 -19.87
CA GLU A 133 -3.90 -9.23 -19.53
C GLU A 133 -4.73 -9.19 -18.23
N VAL A 134 -5.68 -10.12 -18.12
CA VAL A 134 -6.66 -10.15 -17.02
C VAL A 134 -5.98 -10.22 -15.64
N THR A 135 -4.91 -11.00 -15.49
CA THR A 135 -4.14 -11.11 -14.23
C THR A 135 -3.53 -9.77 -13.82
N ARG A 136 -2.89 -9.08 -14.77
CA ARG A 136 -2.35 -7.73 -14.54
C ARG A 136 -3.43 -6.72 -14.19
N ILE A 137 -4.62 -6.82 -14.81
CA ILE A 137 -5.75 -5.97 -14.43
C ILE A 137 -6.16 -6.26 -12.98
N MET A 138 -6.30 -7.54 -12.59
CA MET A 138 -6.66 -7.95 -11.23
C MET A 138 -5.69 -7.39 -10.18
N ASP A 139 -4.38 -7.44 -10.43
CA ASP A 139 -3.35 -6.92 -9.50
C ASP A 139 -3.44 -5.41 -9.28
N ASN A 140 -4.04 -4.68 -10.24
CA ASN A 140 -4.22 -3.24 -10.18
C ASN A 140 -5.61 -2.81 -9.68
N LEU A 141 -6.54 -3.75 -9.50
CA LEU A 141 -7.84 -3.48 -8.88
C LEU A 141 -7.70 -3.41 -7.36
N SER A 142 -8.24 -2.33 -6.79
CA SER A 142 -8.33 -2.16 -5.33
C SER A 142 -9.68 -1.60 -4.90
N PHE A 143 -10.30 -2.22 -3.90
CA PHE A 143 -11.51 -1.76 -3.24
C PHE A 143 -11.24 -0.97 -1.95
N GLY A 144 -10.06 -0.35 -1.83
CA GLY A 144 -9.68 0.49 -0.71
C GLY A 144 -9.82 -0.23 0.63
N TRP A 145 -10.48 0.41 1.59
CA TRP A 145 -10.64 -0.13 2.94
C TRP A 145 -11.44 -1.44 3.02
N TYR A 146 -12.21 -1.80 1.99
CA TYR A 146 -12.93 -3.06 1.97
C TYR A 146 -12.03 -4.27 1.70
N GLU A 147 -10.84 -4.08 1.12
CA GLU A 147 -9.89 -5.17 0.87
C GLU A 147 -9.48 -5.84 2.18
N SER A 148 -9.01 -5.04 3.15
CA SER A 148 -8.60 -5.55 4.46
C SER A 148 -9.76 -6.19 5.24
N LEU A 149 -10.99 -5.73 5.01
CA LEU A 149 -12.18 -6.34 5.60
C LEU A 149 -12.46 -7.72 5.00
N PHE A 150 -12.40 -7.86 3.69
CA PHE A 150 -12.68 -9.13 3.01
C PHE A 150 -11.52 -10.13 3.07
N GLN A 151 -10.28 -9.65 3.06
CA GLN A 151 -9.09 -10.50 3.00
C GLN A 151 -8.59 -10.94 4.38
N SER A 152 -8.81 -10.14 5.42
CA SER A 152 -8.25 -10.42 6.75
C SER A 152 -9.32 -10.35 7.86
N TYR A 153 -9.91 -9.17 8.11
CA TYR A 153 -10.72 -8.96 9.31
C TYR A 153 -12.00 -9.82 9.36
N MET A 154 -12.62 -10.08 8.21
CA MET A 154 -13.84 -10.89 8.08
C MET A 154 -13.68 -11.99 7.02
N ALA A 155 -12.45 -12.43 6.76
CA ALA A 155 -12.10 -13.36 5.69
C ALA A 155 -12.94 -14.65 5.70
N ASN A 156 -13.18 -15.22 6.88
CA ASN A 156 -13.94 -16.44 7.07
C ASN A 156 -15.47 -16.27 7.01
N LYS A 157 -16.00 -15.03 6.96
CA LYS A 157 -17.45 -14.83 6.93
C LYS A 157 -18.01 -15.15 5.54
N ARG A 158 -19.14 -15.85 5.52
CA ARG A 158 -19.92 -16.10 4.30
C ARG A 158 -20.39 -14.80 3.69
N VAL A 159 -20.51 -14.72 2.37
CA VAL A 159 -20.98 -13.52 1.68
C VAL A 159 -22.30 -13.77 0.95
N LYS A 160 -23.23 -12.83 1.10
CA LYS A 160 -24.45 -12.72 0.28
C LYS A 160 -24.48 -11.36 -0.39
N VAL A 161 -24.87 -11.33 -1.67
CA VAL A 161 -24.88 -10.11 -2.47
C VAL A 161 -26.32 -9.70 -2.78
N VAL A 162 -26.61 -8.41 -2.63
CA VAL A 162 -27.85 -7.78 -3.08
C VAL A 162 -27.48 -6.66 -4.04
N SER A 163 -27.95 -6.74 -5.28
CA SER A 163 -27.81 -5.67 -6.26
C SER A 163 -29.15 -4.98 -6.50
N SER A 164 -29.10 -3.67 -6.74
CA SER A 164 -30.25 -2.89 -7.19
C SER A 164 -29.94 -2.26 -8.56
N MET A 165 -30.83 -2.46 -9.52
CA MET A 165 -30.70 -1.96 -10.90
C MET A 165 -32.02 -1.34 -11.35
N GLY A 166 -31.96 -0.26 -12.14
CA GLY A 166 -33.13 0.41 -12.70
C GLY A 166 -32.83 1.85 -13.13
N GLU A 167 -33.84 2.53 -13.65
CA GLU A 167 -33.73 3.94 -14.08
C GLU A 167 -33.25 4.86 -12.95
N GLN A 168 -32.67 5.99 -13.33
CA GLN A 168 -32.15 6.96 -12.37
C GLN A 168 -33.28 7.53 -11.50
N SER A 169 -32.98 7.85 -10.24
CA SER A 169 -33.90 8.55 -9.33
C SER A 169 -35.19 7.80 -8.94
N VAL A 170 -35.31 6.50 -9.24
CA VAL A 170 -36.48 5.71 -8.81
C VAL A 170 -36.45 5.31 -7.33
N GLY A 171 -35.47 5.74 -6.53
CA GLY A 171 -35.37 5.38 -5.11
C GLY A 171 -34.64 4.06 -4.81
N LYS A 172 -33.72 3.63 -5.69
CA LYS A 172 -32.85 2.45 -5.53
C LYS A 172 -31.98 2.53 -4.27
N SER A 173 -31.19 3.60 -4.17
CA SER A 173 -30.33 3.87 -3.02
C SER A 173 -31.12 4.00 -1.72
N PHE A 174 -32.33 4.59 -1.78
CA PHE A 174 -33.23 4.66 -0.62
C PHE A 174 -33.66 3.26 -0.16
N ALA A 175 -34.05 2.38 -1.09
CA ALA A 175 -34.41 1.00 -0.78
C ALA A 175 -33.23 0.22 -0.16
N LEU A 176 -32.03 0.32 -0.74
CA LEU A 176 -30.84 -0.34 -0.22
C LEU A 176 -30.50 0.15 1.19
N ASN A 177 -30.53 1.46 1.44
CA ASN A 177 -30.26 2.01 2.77
C ASN A 177 -31.22 1.44 3.83
N HIS A 178 -32.52 1.31 3.52
CA HIS A 178 -33.49 0.77 4.47
C HIS A 178 -33.43 -0.76 4.61
N LEU A 179 -32.93 -1.47 3.60
CA LEU A 179 -32.74 -2.92 3.64
C LEU A 179 -31.50 -3.31 4.45
N VAL A 180 -30.35 -2.69 4.19
CA VAL A 180 -29.03 -3.12 4.70
C VAL A 180 -28.26 -2.04 5.48
N ASP A 181 -28.91 -0.98 5.96
CA ASP A 181 -28.27 0.03 6.83
C ASP A 181 -27.12 0.82 6.17
N THR A 182 -27.16 1.03 4.86
CA THR A 182 -26.11 1.72 4.10
C THR A 182 -26.36 3.23 3.97
N SER A 183 -25.39 3.98 3.42
CA SER A 183 -25.47 5.45 3.30
C SER A 183 -25.37 6.01 1.86
N PHE A 184 -25.75 5.23 0.84
CA PHE A 184 -25.69 5.63 -0.58
C PHE A 184 -26.34 6.98 -0.92
N ALA A 185 -27.33 7.43 -0.13
CA ALA A 185 -28.11 8.64 -0.40
C ALA A 185 -27.59 9.92 0.29
N GLY A 186 -26.55 9.84 1.14
CA GLY A 186 -26.01 11.02 1.83
C GLY A 186 -24.49 11.16 1.79
N SER A 187 -23.79 10.31 1.05
CA SER A 187 -22.57 10.76 0.36
C SER A 187 -22.90 12.03 -0.40
N ALA A 188 -22.13 13.11 -0.23
CA ALA A 188 -22.36 14.43 -0.84
C ALA A 188 -22.27 14.45 -2.39
N MET A 189 -22.29 13.27 -3.01
CA MET A 189 -22.21 13.03 -4.43
C MET A 189 -23.63 12.72 -4.89
N ARG A 190 -24.16 13.52 -5.83
CA ARG A 190 -25.18 12.98 -6.74
C ARG A 190 -24.61 11.65 -7.25
N THR A 191 -25.34 10.55 -7.19
CA THR A 191 -24.87 9.24 -7.67
C THR A 191 -24.69 9.31 -9.19
N THR A 192 -23.58 9.89 -9.59
CA THR A 192 -23.18 10.13 -10.96
C THR A 192 -22.52 8.84 -11.45
N GLU A 193 -23.34 8.00 -12.09
CA GLU A 193 -22.95 6.95 -13.05
C GLU A 193 -21.96 5.88 -12.54
N GLY A 194 -22.37 4.61 -12.57
CA GLY A 194 -21.49 3.48 -12.26
C GLY A 194 -22.02 2.54 -11.20
N VAL A 195 -21.09 1.89 -10.49
CA VAL A 195 -21.34 0.80 -9.53
C VAL A 195 -20.76 1.17 -8.18
N TRP A 196 -21.62 1.28 -7.18
CA TRP A 196 -21.23 1.57 -5.80
C TRP A 196 -21.39 0.33 -4.93
N MET A 197 -20.44 0.12 -4.01
CA MET A 197 -20.44 -1.01 -3.09
C MET A 197 -20.48 -0.54 -1.64
N SER A 198 -21.28 -1.22 -0.81
CA SER A 198 -21.26 -1.07 0.64
C SER A 198 -21.43 -2.44 1.30
N VAL A 199 -20.85 -2.63 2.49
CA VAL A 199 -20.83 -3.93 3.17
C VAL A 199 -21.47 -3.82 4.54
N THR A 200 -22.37 -4.75 4.85
CA THR A 200 -23.14 -4.79 6.09
C THR A 200 -22.84 -6.09 6.83
N PRO A 201 -21.96 -6.07 7.85
CA PRO A 201 -21.65 -7.25 8.63
C PRO A 201 -22.83 -7.67 9.50
N THR A 202 -23.20 -8.95 9.46
CA THR A 202 -24.14 -9.56 10.41
C THR A 202 -23.42 -10.64 11.22
N ASP A 203 -24.14 -11.27 12.16
CA ASP A 203 -23.61 -12.40 12.93
C ASP A 203 -23.28 -13.61 12.03
N GLU A 204 -24.09 -13.86 11.00
CA GLU A 204 -23.99 -15.07 10.16
C GLU A 204 -23.22 -14.85 8.84
N ALA A 205 -23.28 -13.65 8.26
CA ALA A 205 -22.74 -13.35 6.93
C ALA A 205 -22.43 -11.86 6.72
N LEU A 206 -21.62 -11.57 5.70
CA LEU A 206 -21.50 -10.24 5.11
C LEU A 206 -22.56 -10.05 4.05
N ILE A 207 -23.37 -9.00 4.17
CA ILE A 207 -24.29 -8.59 3.11
C ILE A 207 -23.62 -7.48 2.30
N VAL A 208 -23.26 -7.78 1.06
CA VAL A 208 -22.68 -6.82 0.11
C VAL A 208 -23.80 -6.22 -0.71
N ALA A 209 -23.98 -4.91 -0.62
CA ALA A 209 -24.95 -4.17 -1.41
C ALA A 209 -24.24 -3.47 -2.58
N LEU A 210 -24.76 -3.68 -3.78
CA LEU A 210 -24.30 -3.05 -5.01
C LEU A 210 -25.41 -2.15 -5.58
N ASP A 211 -25.14 -0.84 -5.67
CA ASP A 211 -26.03 0.13 -6.28
C ASP A 211 -25.53 0.46 -7.69
N PHE A 212 -26.33 0.10 -8.70
CA PHE A 212 -26.01 0.37 -10.11
C PHE A 212 -26.83 1.56 -10.60
N GLU A 213 -26.17 2.59 -11.10
CA GLU A 213 -26.79 3.77 -11.70
C GLU A 213 -26.44 3.88 -13.19
N GLY A 214 -27.46 4.02 -14.05
CA GLY A 214 -27.29 4.24 -15.49
C GLY A 214 -26.93 3.01 -16.34
N LEU A 215 -26.96 1.81 -15.76
CA LEU A 215 -26.34 0.60 -16.34
C LEU A 215 -27.29 -0.48 -16.87
N PHE A 216 -28.61 -0.25 -16.81
CA PHE A 216 -29.59 -1.30 -17.11
C PHE A 216 -29.52 -1.79 -18.56
N GLN A 217 -29.39 -0.89 -19.54
CA GLN A 217 -29.29 -1.27 -20.96
C GLN A 217 -27.98 -2.00 -21.29
N SER A 218 -26.84 -1.54 -20.77
CA SER A 218 -25.53 -2.19 -20.98
C SER A 218 -25.42 -3.55 -20.28
N PHE A 219 -26.14 -3.76 -19.18
CA PHE A 219 -26.20 -5.06 -18.52
C PHE A 219 -27.04 -6.07 -19.32
N GLN A 220 -28.14 -5.63 -19.94
CA GLN A 220 -28.93 -6.50 -20.81
C GLN A 220 -28.14 -6.96 -22.04
N SER A 221 -27.39 -6.06 -22.68
CA SER A 221 -26.58 -6.41 -23.85
C SER A 221 -25.42 -7.36 -23.54
N SER A 222 -24.93 -7.39 -22.30
CA SER A 222 -23.87 -8.30 -21.84
C SER A 222 -24.38 -9.67 -21.37
N SER A 223 -25.68 -9.82 -21.14
CA SER A 223 -26.30 -11.10 -20.73
C SER A 223 -26.24 -12.21 -21.80
N SER A 224 -26.05 -11.85 -23.07
CA SER A 224 -25.82 -12.80 -24.17
C SER A 224 -24.38 -13.34 -24.21
N VAL A 225 -23.45 -12.66 -23.54
CA VAL A 225 -22.00 -12.94 -23.58
C VAL A 225 -21.52 -13.66 -22.32
N LEU A 226 -22.22 -13.45 -21.20
CA LEU A 226 -22.01 -14.16 -19.94
C LEU A 226 -22.66 -15.55 -20.02
N ASP A 227 -21.91 -16.55 -20.51
CA ASP A 227 -22.38 -17.94 -20.58
C ASP A 227 -22.43 -18.58 -19.17
N PRO A 228 -23.63 -18.89 -18.63
CA PRO A 228 -23.76 -19.57 -17.34
C PRO A 228 -23.22 -20.99 -17.36
N ALA A 229 -23.13 -21.65 -18.53
CA ALA A 229 -22.56 -22.98 -18.65
C ALA A 229 -21.03 -22.96 -18.45
N ALA A 230 -20.37 -21.92 -18.95
CA ALA A 230 -18.94 -21.69 -18.71
C ALA A 230 -18.65 -21.18 -17.27
N ASN A 231 -19.61 -20.53 -16.62
CA ASN A 231 -19.44 -19.92 -15.29
C ASN A 231 -20.62 -20.19 -14.33
N PRO A 232 -20.85 -21.45 -13.92
CA PRO A 232 -22.04 -21.83 -13.14
C PRO A 232 -22.09 -21.24 -11.72
N SER A 233 -20.98 -20.70 -11.21
CA SER A 233 -20.86 -20.11 -9.86
C SER A 233 -21.19 -18.61 -9.78
N LEU A 234 -21.20 -17.88 -10.91
CA LEU A 234 -21.42 -16.42 -10.94
C LEU A 234 -22.91 -16.03 -10.86
N PHE A 235 -23.79 -16.83 -11.45
CA PHE A 235 -25.16 -16.39 -11.78
C PHE A 235 -26.22 -17.38 -11.29
N GLN A 236 -26.31 -17.55 -9.97
CA GLN A 236 -27.36 -18.32 -9.30
C GLN A 236 -28.28 -17.46 -8.42
N SER A 237 -28.53 -16.24 -8.86
CA SER A 237 -29.33 -15.28 -8.09
C SER A 237 -30.85 -15.47 -8.31
N THR A 238 -31.65 -14.85 -7.44
CA THR A 238 -33.10 -14.74 -7.63
C THR A 238 -33.40 -13.34 -8.12
N LEU A 239 -34.04 -13.20 -9.28
CA LEU A 239 -34.48 -11.90 -9.79
C LEU A 239 -35.72 -11.43 -9.03
N VAL A 240 -35.64 -10.27 -8.38
CA VAL A 240 -36.77 -9.66 -7.68
C VAL A 240 -37.20 -8.39 -8.42
N ILE A 241 -38.43 -8.39 -8.92
CA ILE A 241 -39.03 -7.25 -9.59
C ILE A 241 -39.97 -6.55 -8.61
N ILE A 242 -39.66 -5.29 -8.35
CA ILE A 242 -40.43 -4.44 -7.42
C ILE A 242 -41.29 -3.49 -8.25
N ILE A 243 -42.60 -3.60 -8.10
CA ILE A 243 -43.58 -2.71 -8.74
C ILE A 243 -44.03 -1.69 -7.70
N LYS A 244 -43.78 -0.41 -7.93
CA LYS A 244 -43.98 0.66 -6.93
C LYS A 244 -45.40 1.23 -6.98
N ASP A 245 -45.80 1.82 -5.86
CA ASP A 245 -47.06 2.56 -5.71
C ASP A 245 -48.32 1.76 -6.10
N VAL A 246 -48.35 0.48 -5.71
CA VAL A 246 -49.47 -0.41 -5.98
C VAL A 246 -50.49 -0.34 -4.85
N VAL A 247 -51.74 0.00 -5.17
CA VAL A 247 -52.87 -0.03 -4.22
C VAL A 247 -53.23 -1.48 -3.87
N ASP A 248 -53.67 -1.72 -2.63
CA ASP A 248 -53.95 -3.08 -2.14
C ASP A 248 -54.95 -3.88 -2.99
N SER A 249 -55.93 -3.21 -3.60
CA SER A 249 -56.92 -3.82 -4.49
C SER A 249 -56.30 -4.48 -5.72
N ASP A 250 -55.21 -3.92 -6.23
CA ASP A 250 -54.67 -4.23 -7.56
C ASP A 250 -53.48 -5.20 -7.48
N LYS A 251 -52.99 -5.48 -6.27
CA LYS A 251 -51.80 -6.30 -6.02
C LYS A 251 -51.85 -7.66 -6.72
N ALA A 252 -52.97 -8.36 -6.60
CA ALA A 252 -53.13 -9.72 -7.14
C ALA A 252 -53.19 -9.71 -8.67
N GLU A 253 -53.91 -8.75 -9.25
CA GLU A 253 -54.06 -8.63 -10.69
C GLU A 253 -52.74 -8.24 -11.37
N ILE A 254 -52.05 -7.22 -10.85
CA ILE A 254 -50.76 -6.76 -11.36
C ILE A 254 -49.73 -7.87 -11.28
N THR A 255 -49.65 -8.57 -10.14
CA THR A 255 -48.71 -9.69 -9.99
C THR A 255 -48.97 -10.76 -11.05
N ARG A 256 -50.23 -11.13 -11.27
CA ARG A 256 -50.63 -12.12 -12.28
C ARG A 256 -50.31 -11.64 -13.69
N GLU A 257 -50.58 -10.38 -14.02
CA GLU A 257 -50.33 -9.81 -15.34
C GLU A 257 -48.83 -9.83 -15.69
N PHE A 258 -47.98 -9.34 -14.79
CA PHE A 258 -46.53 -9.34 -15.01
C PHE A 258 -45.97 -10.77 -15.05
N SER A 259 -46.44 -11.69 -14.21
CA SER A 259 -46.06 -13.10 -14.29
C SER A 259 -46.35 -13.70 -15.67
N LEU A 260 -47.55 -13.47 -16.21
CA LEU A 260 -47.94 -13.97 -17.54
C LEU A 260 -47.10 -13.35 -18.67
N LYS A 261 -46.81 -12.04 -18.59
CA LYS A 261 -45.94 -11.36 -19.58
C LYS A 261 -44.53 -11.92 -19.58
N PHE A 262 -43.92 -12.11 -18.41
CA PHE A 262 -42.58 -12.68 -18.31
C PHE A 262 -42.52 -14.13 -18.75
N GLN A 263 -43.54 -14.95 -18.43
CA GLN A 263 -43.62 -16.31 -18.94
C GLN A 263 -43.69 -16.35 -20.47
N LYS A 264 -44.48 -15.45 -21.08
CA LYS A 264 -44.56 -15.32 -22.53
C LYS A 264 -43.20 -14.94 -23.15
N ILE A 265 -42.50 -13.96 -22.58
CA ILE A 265 -41.15 -13.55 -23.03
C ILE A 265 -40.18 -14.73 -22.95
N VAL A 266 -40.19 -15.46 -21.83
CA VAL A 266 -39.30 -16.61 -21.62
C VAL A 266 -39.55 -17.69 -22.68
N GLN A 267 -40.82 -17.96 -22.99
CA GLN A 267 -41.23 -18.92 -24.01
C GLN A 267 -40.87 -18.47 -25.44
N GLU A 268 -41.11 -17.20 -25.78
CA GLU A 268 -40.80 -16.63 -27.09
C GLU A 268 -39.29 -16.62 -27.37
N GLU A 269 -38.48 -16.34 -26.34
CA GLU A 269 -37.03 -16.37 -26.42
C GLU A 269 -36.42 -17.77 -26.22
N GLN A 270 -37.23 -18.84 -26.15
CA GLN A 270 -36.77 -20.23 -26.01
C GLN A 270 -35.74 -20.42 -24.88
N ASP A 271 -35.99 -19.84 -23.71
CA ASP A 271 -35.08 -19.86 -22.55
C ASP A 271 -33.68 -19.23 -22.82
N ALA A 272 -33.50 -18.51 -23.93
CA ALA A 272 -32.30 -17.76 -24.27
C ALA A 272 -32.24 -16.35 -23.66
N ASN A 273 -33.15 -16.04 -22.74
CA ASN A 273 -33.27 -14.76 -22.04
C ASN A 273 -32.42 -14.71 -20.76
N PHE A 274 -32.18 -13.49 -20.25
CA PHE A 274 -31.40 -13.29 -19.02
C PHE A 274 -32.05 -13.88 -17.75
N ILE A 275 -33.38 -14.03 -17.70
CA ILE A 275 -34.09 -14.63 -16.55
C ILE A 275 -33.75 -16.12 -16.44
N SER A 276 -33.75 -16.80 -17.57
CA SER A 276 -33.48 -18.24 -17.66
C SER A 276 -31.99 -18.50 -17.50
N ARG A 277 -31.15 -17.70 -18.16
CA ARG A 277 -29.68 -17.84 -18.14
C ARG A 277 -29.03 -17.37 -16.84
N LEU A 278 -29.25 -16.13 -16.40
CA LEU A 278 -28.53 -15.54 -15.25
C LEU A 278 -29.20 -15.76 -13.89
N HIS A 279 -30.49 -16.07 -13.89
CA HIS A 279 -31.26 -16.27 -12.65
C HIS A 279 -31.80 -17.69 -12.51
N ALA A 280 -31.40 -18.62 -13.39
CA ALA A 280 -31.86 -20.00 -13.41
C ALA A 280 -33.41 -20.12 -13.35
N GLY A 281 -34.11 -19.20 -14.03
CA GLY A 281 -35.58 -19.12 -14.04
C GLY A 281 -36.23 -18.63 -12.73
N LYS A 282 -35.44 -18.24 -11.71
CA LYS A 282 -35.95 -17.77 -10.42
C LYS A 282 -36.39 -16.30 -10.53
N LEU A 283 -37.69 -16.09 -10.66
CA LEU A 283 -38.32 -14.77 -10.71
C LEU A 283 -39.28 -14.58 -9.53
N ASN A 284 -39.27 -13.39 -8.94
CA ASN A 284 -40.17 -13.03 -7.86
C ASN A 284 -40.70 -11.59 -8.05
N ILE A 285 -42.01 -11.43 -8.14
CA ILE A 285 -42.66 -10.13 -8.32
C ILE A 285 -43.24 -9.68 -6.99
N ILE A 286 -42.88 -8.48 -6.53
CA ILE A 286 -43.32 -7.92 -5.26
C ILE A 286 -43.96 -6.55 -5.51
N PRO A 287 -45.29 -6.42 -5.37
CA PRO A 287 -45.95 -5.12 -5.42
C PRO A 287 -45.71 -4.36 -4.11
N TRP A 288 -45.08 -3.20 -4.21
CA TRP A 288 -44.87 -2.28 -3.10
C TRP A 288 -46.09 -1.37 -2.94
N PRO A 289 -46.65 -1.28 -1.71
CA PRO A 289 -47.68 -0.30 -1.40
C PRO A 289 -47.11 1.11 -1.48
N VAL A 290 -47.99 2.10 -1.38
CA VAL A 290 -47.66 3.53 -1.40
C VAL A 290 -46.40 3.81 -0.56
N ILE A 291 -45.42 4.48 -1.17
CA ILE A 291 -44.13 4.81 -0.54
C ILE A 291 -44.38 5.59 0.77
N GLU A 292 -43.53 5.36 1.78
CA GLU A 292 -43.65 5.95 3.13
C GLU A 292 -44.89 5.48 3.94
N SER A 293 -45.62 4.45 3.50
CA SER A 293 -46.61 3.75 4.33
C SER A 293 -45.97 2.81 5.35
N ARG A 294 -46.71 2.40 6.39
CA ARG A 294 -46.22 1.39 7.36
C ARG A 294 -46.01 0.03 6.69
N GLU A 295 -46.89 -0.30 5.76
CA GLU A 295 -46.91 -1.53 4.97
C GLU A 295 -45.69 -1.59 4.06
N PHE A 296 -45.27 -0.46 3.48
CA PHE A 296 -44.05 -0.32 2.69
C PHE A 296 -42.82 -0.73 3.50
N TYR A 297 -42.65 -0.22 4.72
CA TYR A 297 -41.48 -0.56 5.55
C TYR A 297 -41.46 -2.02 6.01
N LYS A 298 -42.63 -2.67 6.19
CA LYS A 298 -42.70 -4.10 6.53
C LYS A 298 -42.16 -5.00 5.41
N LEU A 299 -42.18 -4.56 4.15
CA LEU A 299 -41.70 -5.36 3.02
C LEU A 299 -40.19 -5.60 3.03
N PHE A 300 -39.40 -4.70 3.63
CA PHE A 300 -37.96 -4.96 3.79
C PHE A 300 -37.69 -6.18 4.68
N GLY A 301 -38.56 -6.46 5.65
CA GLY A 301 -38.52 -7.70 6.43
C GLY A 301 -38.79 -8.95 5.58
N THR A 302 -39.70 -8.86 4.60
CA THR A 302 -39.95 -9.94 3.63
C THR A 302 -38.76 -10.16 2.71
N LEU A 303 -38.13 -9.08 2.22
CA LEU A 303 -36.91 -9.15 1.42
C LEU A 303 -35.77 -9.80 2.21
N LYS A 304 -35.57 -9.40 3.47
CA LYS A 304 -34.60 -10.04 4.36
C LYS A 304 -34.83 -11.55 4.49
N LYS A 305 -36.06 -11.98 4.80
CA LYS A 305 -36.38 -13.42 4.92
C LYS A 305 -36.03 -14.20 3.64
N ARG A 306 -36.28 -13.61 2.47
CA ARG A 306 -35.94 -14.23 1.18
C ARG A 306 -34.43 -14.28 0.95
N LEU A 307 -33.71 -13.23 1.33
CA LEU A 307 -32.24 -13.19 1.30
C LEU A 307 -31.63 -14.24 2.22
N ASP A 308 -32.20 -14.42 3.42
CA ASP A 308 -31.77 -15.41 4.40
C ASP A 308 -31.94 -16.85 3.85
N GLN A 309 -33.01 -17.10 3.09
CA GLN A 309 -33.31 -18.39 2.43
C GLN A 309 -32.44 -18.70 1.20
N GLN A 310 -31.75 -17.72 0.62
CA GLN A 310 -30.87 -18.00 -0.52
C GLN A 310 -29.70 -18.89 -0.08
N ARG A 311 -29.34 -19.84 -0.96
CA ARG A 311 -28.12 -20.65 -0.78
C ARG A 311 -26.91 -19.73 -0.80
N THR A 312 -25.96 -19.97 0.10
CA THR A 312 -24.69 -19.26 0.12
C THR A 312 -23.89 -19.61 -1.14
N THR A 313 -23.52 -18.60 -1.93
CA THR A 313 -22.71 -18.76 -3.15
C THR A 313 -21.21 -18.56 -2.89
N HIS A 314 -20.85 -17.81 -1.85
CA HIS A 314 -19.45 -17.56 -1.47
C HIS A 314 -19.26 -17.93 0.00
N ASN A 315 -18.41 -18.94 0.25
CA ASN A 315 -18.26 -19.51 1.58
C ASN A 315 -17.36 -18.65 2.47
N SER A 316 -16.47 -17.87 1.88
CA SER A 316 -15.59 -16.93 2.55
C SER A 316 -15.56 -15.57 1.82
N ALA A 317 -15.19 -14.54 2.55
CA ALA A 317 -15.06 -13.19 2.05
C ALA A 317 -13.83 -13.01 1.14
N GLY A 318 -12.73 -13.71 1.44
CA GLY A 318 -11.54 -13.72 0.56
C GLY A 318 -11.82 -14.36 -0.80
N GLU A 319 -12.60 -15.45 -0.83
CA GLU A 319 -13.09 -16.06 -2.07
C GLU A 319 -13.97 -15.10 -2.87
N PHE A 320 -14.90 -14.41 -2.19
CA PHE A 320 -15.75 -13.41 -2.84
C PHE A 320 -14.91 -12.27 -3.45
N LEU A 321 -13.93 -11.76 -2.71
CA LEU A 321 -13.02 -10.71 -3.17
C LEU A 321 -12.29 -11.12 -4.45
N HIS A 322 -11.69 -12.32 -4.46
CA HIS A 322 -11.00 -12.85 -5.63
C HIS A 322 -11.96 -12.99 -6.82
N THR A 323 -13.16 -13.52 -6.58
CA THR A 323 -14.21 -13.67 -7.61
C THR A 323 -14.63 -12.31 -8.20
N LEU A 324 -14.85 -11.30 -7.36
CA LEU A 324 -15.26 -9.96 -7.78
C LEU A 324 -14.16 -9.27 -8.59
N LYS A 325 -12.90 -9.35 -8.16
CA LYS A 325 -11.75 -8.80 -8.91
C LYS A 325 -11.62 -9.48 -10.28
N THR A 326 -11.71 -10.82 -10.34
CA THR A 326 -11.65 -11.53 -11.61
C THR A 326 -12.80 -11.13 -12.53
N LEU A 327 -14.03 -11.02 -12.01
CA LEU A 327 -15.19 -10.60 -12.81
C LEU A 327 -14.96 -9.21 -13.41
N MET A 328 -14.54 -8.25 -12.58
CA MET A 328 -14.28 -6.88 -13.03
C MET A 328 -13.12 -6.79 -14.03
N ALA A 329 -12.06 -7.56 -13.83
CA ALA A 329 -10.93 -7.61 -14.75
C ALA A 329 -11.32 -8.19 -16.11
N LYS A 330 -12.13 -9.25 -16.12
CA LYS A 330 -12.69 -9.83 -17.35
C LYS A 330 -13.63 -8.88 -18.07
N LEU A 331 -14.52 -8.19 -17.35
CA LEU A 331 -15.39 -7.15 -17.91
C LEU A 331 -14.57 -6.02 -18.54
N LYS A 332 -13.46 -5.62 -17.92
CA LYS A 332 -12.54 -4.61 -18.48
C LYS A 332 -11.82 -5.12 -19.74
N ALA A 333 -11.36 -6.37 -19.73
CA ALA A 333 -10.66 -6.99 -20.86
C ALA A 333 -11.59 -7.44 -21.99
N ASN A 334 -12.91 -7.47 -21.77
CA ASN A 334 -13.88 -8.17 -22.60
C ASN A 334 -13.50 -9.66 -22.82
N ASP A 335 -12.92 -10.29 -21.79
CA ASP A 335 -12.59 -11.72 -21.80
C ASP A 335 -13.76 -12.53 -21.23
N TRP A 336 -14.34 -13.40 -22.06
CA TRP A 336 -15.48 -14.24 -21.70
C TRP A 336 -15.10 -15.72 -21.47
N GLY A 337 -13.80 -16.03 -21.43
CA GLY A 337 -13.31 -17.34 -21.05
C GLY A 337 -13.69 -17.73 -19.61
N ALA A 338 -13.55 -19.01 -19.28
CA ALA A 338 -13.91 -19.53 -17.95
C ALA A 338 -13.17 -18.79 -16.82
N MET A 339 -13.90 -18.34 -15.79
CA MET A 339 -13.31 -17.66 -14.64
C MET A 339 -12.38 -18.54 -13.82
N SER A 340 -12.73 -19.82 -13.69
CA SER A 340 -11.96 -20.80 -12.91
C SER A 340 -10.52 -20.93 -13.40
N GLN A 341 -10.28 -20.85 -14.72
CA GLN A 341 -8.94 -20.89 -15.31
C GLN A 341 -8.12 -19.64 -14.94
N THR A 342 -8.71 -18.45 -15.10
CA THR A 342 -8.04 -17.19 -14.74
C THR A 342 -7.73 -17.11 -13.25
N MET A 343 -8.67 -17.53 -12.40
CA MET A 343 -8.46 -17.58 -10.94
C MET A 343 -7.36 -18.58 -10.57
N ALA A 344 -7.28 -19.72 -11.24
CA ALA A 344 -6.23 -20.71 -11.02
C ALA A 344 -4.85 -20.18 -11.44
N ALA A 345 -4.76 -19.52 -12.60
CA ALA A 345 -3.55 -18.89 -13.09
C ALA A 345 -3.02 -17.81 -12.12
N HIS A 346 -3.90 -16.90 -11.71
CA HIS A 346 -3.58 -15.83 -10.76
C HIS A 346 -3.12 -16.39 -9.40
N ARG A 347 -3.83 -17.40 -8.87
CA ARG A 347 -3.43 -18.05 -7.62
C ARG A 347 -2.05 -18.70 -7.72
N ALA A 348 -1.77 -19.41 -8.80
CA ALA A 348 -0.46 -20.06 -9.00
C ALA A 348 0.67 -19.02 -9.08
N GLN A 349 0.44 -17.89 -9.75
CA GLN A 349 1.41 -16.80 -9.87
C GLN A 349 1.71 -16.14 -8.51
N ASN A 350 0.69 -15.94 -7.67
CA ASN A 350 0.90 -15.40 -6.31
C ASN A 350 1.69 -16.37 -5.43
N LEU A 351 1.38 -17.67 -5.49
CA LEU A 351 2.14 -18.68 -4.75
C LEU A 351 3.60 -18.74 -5.23
N LEU A 352 3.83 -18.64 -6.54
CA LEU A 352 5.17 -18.57 -7.14
C LEU A 352 5.98 -17.38 -6.61
N ALA A 353 5.35 -16.20 -6.48
CA ALA A 353 6.02 -14.99 -5.99
C ALA A 353 6.49 -15.10 -4.53
N LEU A 354 5.79 -15.90 -3.71
CA LEU A 354 6.09 -16.10 -2.28
C LEU A 354 6.92 -17.37 -2.02
N LEU A 355 7.14 -18.20 -3.04
CA LEU A 355 7.69 -19.55 -2.91
C LEU A 355 9.09 -19.57 -2.30
N SER A 356 9.98 -18.66 -2.72
CA SER A 356 11.34 -18.58 -2.20
C SER A 356 11.35 -18.26 -0.71
N THR A 357 10.60 -17.23 -0.31
CA THR A 357 10.47 -16.81 1.09
C THR A 357 9.90 -17.94 1.95
N ALA A 358 8.86 -18.62 1.46
CA ALA A 358 8.24 -19.75 2.13
C ALA A 358 9.23 -20.91 2.35
N LEU A 359 10.04 -21.26 1.36
CA LEU A 359 11.05 -22.32 1.49
C LEU A 359 12.22 -21.93 2.39
N GLU A 360 12.70 -20.69 2.30
CA GLU A 360 13.83 -20.21 3.09
C GLU A 360 13.48 -20.03 4.57
N THR A 361 12.27 -19.56 4.88
CA THR A 361 11.89 -19.11 6.23
C THR A 361 10.75 -19.88 6.88
N GLY A 362 9.87 -20.54 6.11
CA GLY A 362 8.65 -21.16 6.61
C GLY A 362 7.48 -20.18 6.76
N PHE A 363 7.67 -18.92 6.33
CA PHE A 363 6.71 -17.83 6.44
C PHE A 363 6.42 -17.22 5.06
N ALA A 364 5.25 -16.61 4.91
CA ALA A 364 4.86 -15.90 3.69
C ALA A 364 5.58 -14.55 3.57
N ASP A 365 5.82 -13.89 4.70
CA ASP A 365 6.53 -12.62 4.82
C ASP A 365 7.28 -12.59 6.17
N VAL A 366 8.41 -11.90 6.19
CA VAL A 366 9.31 -11.72 7.36
C VAL A 366 9.78 -10.27 7.52
N GLU A 367 9.34 -9.32 6.69
CA GLU A 367 9.85 -7.93 6.72
C GLU A 367 9.40 -7.13 7.97
N PHE A 368 8.15 -7.31 8.40
CA PHE A 368 7.56 -6.53 9.51
C PHE A 368 7.04 -7.40 10.66
N ASP A 369 6.48 -8.56 10.33
CA ASP A 369 6.04 -9.61 11.25
C ASP A 369 6.25 -10.96 10.57
N PHE A 370 6.37 -12.03 11.36
CA PHE A 370 6.41 -13.40 10.83
C PHE A 370 5.00 -13.83 10.42
N GLU A 371 4.66 -13.60 9.15
CA GLU A 371 3.34 -13.95 8.62
C GLU A 371 3.31 -15.45 8.28
N PRO A 372 2.48 -16.26 8.96
CA PRO A 372 2.45 -17.70 8.72
C PRO A 372 1.92 -18.01 7.32
N LEU A 373 2.26 -19.19 6.81
CA LEU A 373 1.66 -19.70 5.57
C LEU A 373 0.16 -19.91 5.80
N LYS A 374 -0.68 -19.15 5.10
CA LYS A 374 -2.15 -19.18 5.23
C LYS A 374 -2.83 -19.64 3.95
N ASN A 375 -4.06 -20.13 4.09
CA ASN A 375 -4.97 -20.29 2.98
C ASN A 375 -5.52 -18.91 2.58
N MET A 376 -5.23 -18.47 1.35
CA MET A 376 -5.53 -17.09 0.93
C MET A 376 -7.02 -16.84 0.62
N ASP A 377 -7.90 -17.86 0.72
CA ASP A 377 -9.34 -17.67 0.58
C ASP A 377 -10.03 -17.33 1.89
N ASN A 378 -9.45 -17.75 3.01
CA ASN A 378 -10.11 -17.72 4.32
C ASN A 378 -9.20 -17.17 5.44
N ASP A 379 -7.93 -16.88 5.11
CA ASP A 379 -6.91 -16.32 6.01
C ASP A 379 -6.57 -17.22 7.21
N VAL A 380 -6.80 -18.53 7.08
CA VAL A 380 -6.49 -19.52 8.13
C VAL A 380 -5.06 -20.06 7.95
N PRO A 381 -4.22 -20.07 9.01
CA PRO A 381 -2.89 -20.66 8.97
C PRO A 381 -2.91 -22.15 8.62
N ILE A 382 -1.90 -22.61 7.89
CA ILE A 382 -1.70 -24.01 7.56
C ILE A 382 -1.04 -24.70 8.76
N GLU A 383 -1.76 -25.62 9.40
CA GLU A 383 -1.24 -26.36 10.54
C GLU A 383 -0.41 -27.56 10.09
N LYS A 384 0.90 -27.35 9.93
CA LYS A 384 1.88 -28.41 9.66
C LYS A 384 3.14 -28.20 10.52
N PRO A 385 3.73 -29.27 11.10
CA PRO A 385 5.01 -29.16 11.79
C PRO A 385 6.10 -28.65 10.84
N ASP A 386 6.84 -27.64 11.30
CA ASP A 386 7.96 -27.05 10.58
C ASP A 386 9.11 -26.77 11.57
N THR A 387 10.26 -26.41 11.04
CA THR A 387 11.45 -25.97 11.76
C THR A 387 11.57 -24.45 11.79
N GLU A 388 12.17 -23.91 12.85
CA GLU A 388 12.60 -22.51 12.93
C GLU A 388 13.88 -22.24 12.13
N ALA A 389 14.50 -23.28 11.56
CA ALA A 389 15.72 -23.16 10.79
C ALA A 389 15.52 -22.31 9.53
N ARG A 390 16.50 -21.45 9.24
CA ARG A 390 16.58 -20.73 7.98
C ARG A 390 17.37 -21.55 6.97
N PHE A 391 16.89 -21.59 5.74
CA PHE A 391 17.60 -22.20 4.62
C PHE A 391 17.95 -21.16 3.56
N LEU A 392 18.64 -21.63 2.51
CA LEU A 392 19.12 -20.80 1.42
C LEU A 392 18.81 -21.47 0.08
N LEU A 393 18.29 -20.68 -0.87
CA LEU A 393 18.21 -21.04 -2.28
C LEU A 393 19.32 -20.35 -3.07
N SER A 394 19.81 -20.99 -4.13
CA SER A 394 20.85 -20.47 -5.00
C SER A 394 20.30 -19.31 -5.83
N GLY A 395 20.72 -18.09 -5.50
CA GLY A 395 20.31 -16.86 -6.20
C GLY A 395 21.48 -15.91 -6.50
N PRO A 396 21.31 -14.96 -7.45
CA PRO A 396 22.38 -14.06 -7.90
C PRO A 396 22.84 -13.03 -6.86
N LYS A 397 22.25 -13.00 -5.66
CA LYS A 397 22.51 -12.03 -4.58
C LYS A 397 23.11 -12.63 -3.30
N VAL A 398 23.45 -13.92 -3.30
CA VAL A 398 23.92 -14.57 -2.05
C VAL A 398 25.41 -14.32 -1.84
N GLU A 399 25.76 -13.63 -0.76
CA GLU A 399 27.16 -13.53 -0.30
C GLU A 399 27.59 -14.85 0.36
N HIS A 400 28.86 -15.25 0.16
CA HIS A 400 29.40 -16.48 0.74
C HIS A 400 29.36 -16.51 2.28
N SER A 401 29.44 -15.35 2.93
CA SER A 401 29.39 -15.17 4.39
C SER A 401 28.04 -15.60 5.00
N ASP A 402 26.92 -15.26 4.35
CA ASP A 402 25.58 -15.61 4.83
C ASP A 402 25.34 -17.13 4.79
N ARG A 403 25.85 -17.77 3.74
CA ARG A 403 25.78 -19.22 3.59
C ARG A 403 26.51 -19.94 4.73
N ASP A 404 27.74 -19.53 5.03
CA ASP A 404 28.55 -20.16 6.08
C ASP A 404 27.93 -19.96 7.48
N GLY A 405 27.35 -18.79 7.75
CA GLY A 405 26.63 -18.50 8.99
C GLY A 405 25.38 -19.39 9.17
N ILE A 406 24.57 -19.53 8.12
CA ILE A 406 23.39 -20.40 8.13
C ILE A 406 23.78 -21.86 8.32
N LEU A 407 24.78 -22.35 7.57
CA LEU A 407 25.26 -23.73 7.71
C LEU A 407 25.85 -23.99 9.11
N SER A 408 26.55 -23.04 9.70
CA SER A 408 27.04 -23.13 11.07
C SER A 408 25.89 -23.27 12.09
N THR A 409 24.83 -22.49 11.91
CA THR A 409 23.62 -22.54 12.74
C THR A 409 22.91 -23.88 12.60
N LEU A 410 22.74 -24.37 11.36
CA LEU A 410 22.14 -25.68 11.09
C LEU A 410 22.93 -26.81 11.75
N ARG A 411 24.26 -26.77 11.66
CA ARG A 411 25.14 -27.79 12.26
C ARG A 411 25.06 -27.79 13.79
N THR A 412 25.07 -26.61 14.41
CA THR A 412 25.01 -26.45 15.87
C THR A 412 23.61 -26.69 16.45
N SER A 413 22.56 -26.65 15.63
CA SER A 413 21.20 -27.02 16.03
C SER A 413 21.06 -28.50 16.42
N TRP A 414 22.00 -29.35 15.97
CA TRP A 414 22.00 -30.76 16.33
C TRP A 414 22.53 -30.95 17.75
N ASN A 415 21.71 -31.53 18.63
CA ASN A 415 22.05 -31.74 20.04
C ASN A 415 23.30 -32.61 20.27
N GLN A 416 23.67 -33.48 19.32
CA GLN A 416 24.88 -34.30 19.38
C GLN A 416 26.09 -33.66 18.68
N PHE A 417 26.00 -32.40 18.23
CA PHE A 417 27.12 -31.76 17.53
C PHE A 417 28.44 -31.78 18.36
N SER A 418 28.35 -31.64 19.68
CA SER A 418 29.50 -31.67 20.59
C SER A 418 30.09 -33.07 20.83
N SER A 419 29.42 -34.15 20.42
CA SER A 419 29.90 -35.53 20.63
C SER A 419 30.95 -35.97 19.60
N ARG A 420 31.34 -35.11 18.66
CA ARG A 420 32.28 -35.41 17.57
C ARG A 420 33.55 -36.12 18.02
N GLN A 421 34.10 -35.74 19.17
CA GLN A 421 35.37 -36.31 19.68
C GLN A 421 35.21 -37.74 20.24
N ASN A 422 33.96 -38.20 20.41
CA ASN A 422 33.62 -39.48 21.02
C ASN A 422 33.03 -40.49 20.01
N ILE A 423 32.90 -40.11 18.73
CA ILE A 423 32.29 -40.92 17.66
C ILE A 423 33.26 -40.97 16.47
N LEU A 424 33.22 -42.04 15.68
CA LEU A 424 33.96 -42.11 14.42
C LEU A 424 33.50 -41.00 13.46
N ASP A 425 34.44 -40.31 12.81
CA ASP A 425 34.12 -39.20 11.90
C ASP A 425 33.13 -39.61 10.79
N SER A 426 33.19 -40.86 10.31
CA SER A 426 32.25 -41.38 9.31
C SER A 426 30.80 -41.45 9.81
N ASP A 427 30.62 -41.86 11.06
CA ASP A 427 29.30 -42.09 11.65
C ASP A 427 28.71 -40.75 12.08
N TRP A 428 29.54 -39.88 12.67
CA TRP A 428 29.17 -38.51 13.03
C TRP A 428 28.72 -37.69 11.82
N ILE A 429 29.44 -37.77 10.68
CA ILE A 429 29.05 -37.09 9.45
C ILE A 429 27.72 -37.63 8.92
N THR A 430 27.51 -38.95 8.96
CA THR A 430 26.26 -39.59 8.50
C THR A 430 25.05 -39.16 9.34
N GLU A 431 25.17 -39.13 10.67
CA GLU A 431 24.08 -38.72 11.55
C GLU A 431 23.77 -37.22 11.44
N LEU A 432 24.79 -36.38 11.29
CA LEU A 432 24.60 -34.94 11.04
C LEU A 432 23.88 -34.69 9.70
N ASP A 433 24.26 -35.42 8.65
CA ASP A 433 23.62 -35.36 7.33
C ASP A 433 22.12 -35.74 7.43
N ALA A 434 21.81 -36.79 8.20
CA ALA A 434 20.43 -37.21 8.45
C ALA A 434 19.62 -36.17 9.24
N HIS A 435 20.21 -35.54 10.26
CA HIS A 435 19.56 -34.46 11.03
C HIS A 435 19.22 -33.27 10.13
N ILE A 436 20.18 -32.76 9.37
CA ILE A 436 19.97 -31.62 8.47
C ILE A 436 18.94 -31.97 7.39
N GLY A 437 19.00 -33.20 6.84
CA GLY A 437 18.00 -33.71 5.91
C GLY A 437 16.58 -33.68 6.47
N SER A 438 16.39 -34.09 7.73
CA SER A 438 15.07 -34.08 8.39
C SER A 438 14.48 -32.67 8.55
N LEU A 439 15.32 -31.65 8.81
CA LEU A 439 14.87 -30.26 8.90
C LEU A 439 14.37 -29.75 7.54
N VAL A 440 15.07 -30.11 6.46
CA VAL A 440 14.65 -29.77 5.10
C VAL A 440 13.32 -30.44 4.75
N ASP A 441 13.16 -31.72 5.11
CA ASP A 441 11.92 -32.46 4.83
C ASP A 441 10.70 -31.83 5.54
N LEU A 442 10.83 -31.41 6.80
CA LEU A 442 9.77 -30.70 7.53
C LEU A 442 9.31 -29.42 6.79
N ARG A 443 10.27 -28.60 6.36
CA ARG A 443 9.99 -27.35 5.63
C ARG A 443 9.31 -27.61 4.29
N VAL A 444 9.85 -28.56 3.52
CA VAL A 444 9.32 -28.92 2.21
C VAL A 444 7.88 -29.45 2.32
N ASP A 445 7.59 -30.26 3.34
CA ASP A 445 6.25 -30.80 3.58
C ASP A 445 5.25 -29.72 4.01
N HIS A 446 5.66 -28.75 4.84
CA HIS A 446 4.81 -27.62 5.22
C HIS A 446 4.46 -26.75 4.01
N VAL A 447 5.45 -26.35 3.20
CA VAL A 447 5.24 -25.56 1.98
C VAL A 447 4.40 -26.32 0.94
N ARG A 448 4.60 -27.64 0.81
CA ARG A 448 3.78 -28.50 -0.06
C ARG A 448 2.32 -28.55 0.36
N GLU A 449 2.04 -28.64 1.67
CA GLU A 449 0.68 -28.59 2.20
C GLU A 449 0.04 -27.22 1.93
N TRP A 450 0.80 -26.13 2.13
CA TRP A 450 0.33 -24.78 1.84
C TRP A 450 -0.05 -24.57 0.37
N ILE A 451 0.79 -25.04 -0.56
CA ILE A 451 0.48 -25.04 -2.00
C ILE A 451 -0.77 -25.88 -2.27
N THR A 452 -0.86 -27.07 -1.69
CA THR A 452 -1.99 -28.00 -1.91
C THR A 452 -3.31 -27.42 -1.40
N SER A 453 -3.33 -26.85 -0.19
CA SER A 453 -4.49 -26.19 0.39
C SER A 453 -4.98 -25.03 -0.48
N ASN A 454 -4.07 -24.18 -0.97
CA ASN A 454 -4.41 -23.03 -1.80
C ASN A 454 -4.83 -23.39 -3.24
N LEU A 455 -4.53 -24.61 -3.68
CA LEU A 455 -4.91 -25.11 -5.00
C LEU A 455 -6.11 -26.07 -4.98
N SER A 456 -6.57 -26.49 -3.80
CA SER A 456 -7.59 -27.53 -3.59
C SER A 456 -8.90 -27.34 -4.38
N ARG A 457 -9.33 -26.10 -4.60
CA ARG A 457 -10.58 -25.77 -5.32
C ARG A 457 -10.43 -25.68 -6.85
N PHE A 458 -9.20 -25.68 -7.36
CA PHE A 458 -8.93 -25.57 -8.80
C PHE A 458 -8.71 -26.95 -9.41
N GLN A 459 -8.99 -27.08 -10.72
CA GLN A 459 -8.71 -28.32 -11.44
C GLN A 459 -7.19 -28.57 -11.52
N THR A 460 -6.77 -29.82 -11.37
CA THR A 460 -5.36 -30.19 -11.23
C THR A 460 -4.51 -29.97 -12.50
N SER A 461 -5.11 -29.89 -13.69
CA SER A 461 -4.38 -29.89 -14.98
C SER A 461 -4.16 -28.49 -15.61
N HIS A 462 -4.03 -27.43 -14.82
CA HIS A 462 -3.79 -26.08 -15.34
C HIS A 462 -2.29 -25.80 -15.56
N ALA A 463 -1.91 -25.22 -16.71
CA ALA A 463 -0.51 -24.99 -17.08
C ALA A 463 0.30 -24.19 -16.02
N SER A 464 -0.26 -23.10 -15.49
CA SER A 464 0.39 -22.30 -14.44
C SER A 464 0.54 -23.07 -13.11
N ILE A 465 -0.35 -24.01 -12.82
CA ILE A 465 -0.24 -24.87 -11.63
C ILE A 465 0.90 -25.86 -11.83
N GLU A 466 1.02 -26.45 -13.01
CA GLU A 466 2.15 -27.34 -13.34
C GLU A 466 3.49 -26.61 -13.33
N GLU A 467 3.52 -25.36 -13.80
CA GLU A 467 4.71 -24.51 -13.70
C GLU A 467 5.10 -24.26 -12.23
N LEU A 468 4.15 -23.89 -11.37
CA LEU A 468 4.38 -23.74 -9.94
C LEU A 468 4.93 -25.02 -9.31
N ARG A 469 4.34 -26.18 -9.61
CA ARG A 469 4.80 -27.48 -9.12
C ARG A 469 6.23 -27.78 -9.57
N ARG A 470 6.54 -27.56 -10.85
CA ARG A 470 7.90 -27.75 -11.39
C ARG A 470 8.91 -26.84 -10.72
N THR A 471 8.58 -25.56 -10.54
CA THR A 471 9.46 -24.59 -9.89
C THR A 471 9.69 -24.97 -8.42
N PHE A 472 8.65 -25.39 -7.71
CA PHE A 472 8.77 -25.91 -6.35
C PHE A 472 9.71 -27.11 -6.28
N GLU A 473 9.55 -28.13 -7.13
CA GLU A 473 10.44 -29.29 -7.13
C GLU A 473 11.90 -28.92 -7.49
N ASN A 474 12.11 -27.97 -8.40
CA ASN A 474 13.45 -27.44 -8.68
C ASN A 474 14.07 -26.74 -7.46
N CYS A 475 13.30 -25.90 -6.76
CA CYS A 475 13.76 -25.25 -5.54
C CYS A 475 14.04 -26.29 -4.43
N VAL A 476 13.27 -27.37 -4.32
CA VAL A 476 13.53 -28.46 -3.37
C VAL A 476 14.87 -29.13 -3.66
N VAL A 477 15.18 -29.41 -4.94
CA VAL A 477 16.49 -29.96 -5.35
C VAL A 477 17.63 -29.01 -4.98
N ASP A 478 17.47 -27.73 -5.28
CA ASP A 478 18.46 -26.70 -4.97
C ASP A 478 18.70 -26.54 -3.46
N LEU A 479 17.62 -26.48 -2.67
CA LEU A 479 17.65 -26.45 -1.20
C LEU A 479 18.46 -27.61 -0.62
N ARG A 480 18.21 -28.84 -1.11
CA ARG A 480 18.96 -30.04 -0.69
C ARG A 480 20.43 -29.96 -1.08
N SER A 481 20.75 -29.41 -2.26
CA SER A 481 22.13 -29.24 -2.70
C SER A 481 22.90 -28.23 -1.84
N ASN A 482 22.23 -27.19 -1.34
CA ASN A 482 22.86 -26.14 -0.54
C ASN A 482 23.30 -26.59 0.85
N VAL A 483 22.70 -27.66 1.38
CA VAL A 483 23.01 -28.23 2.70
C VAL A 483 23.95 -29.45 2.64
N GLN A 484 24.43 -29.84 1.46
CA GLN A 484 25.25 -31.04 1.28
C GLN A 484 26.68 -30.86 1.86
N LEU A 485 27.14 -31.83 2.65
CA LEU A 485 28.48 -31.81 3.27
C LEU A 485 29.59 -32.32 2.32
N CYS A 486 30.74 -31.62 2.28
CA CYS A 486 31.92 -32.02 1.50
C CYS A 486 32.71 -33.16 2.17
N LYS A 487 33.10 -34.18 1.39
CA LYS A 487 33.73 -35.43 1.89
C LYS A 487 35.14 -35.70 1.30
N ALA A 488 35.85 -34.71 0.74
CA ALA A 488 37.08 -34.89 -0.07
C ALA A 488 38.43 -34.66 0.65
N GLN A 489 39.55 -35.20 0.10
CA GLN A 489 40.92 -35.26 0.71
C GLN A 489 42.12 -34.76 -0.19
N GLN A 490 42.01 -33.72 -1.05
CA GLN A 490 43.11 -33.26 -1.96
C GLN A 490 43.58 -31.79 -1.79
N GLU A 491 44.78 -31.43 -2.30
CA GLU A 491 45.36 -30.06 -2.36
C GLU A 491 44.63 -29.14 -3.34
N HIS A 492 44.67 -27.83 -3.09
CA HIS A 492 44.09 -26.82 -3.99
C HIS A 492 44.85 -25.50 -3.99
N SER A 493 44.75 -24.73 -5.08
CA SER A 493 45.33 -23.38 -5.15
C SER A 493 44.70 -22.46 -4.11
N CYS A 494 45.51 -21.58 -3.52
CA CYS A 494 45.00 -20.62 -2.55
C CYS A 494 43.97 -19.71 -3.23
N PRO A 495 42.71 -19.68 -2.78
CA PRO A 495 41.70 -18.80 -3.36
C PRO A 495 41.89 -17.34 -2.95
N ALA A 496 42.81 -17.05 -2.02
CA ALA A 496 43.01 -15.71 -1.48
C ALA A 496 43.64 -14.72 -2.48
N LEU A 497 43.35 -13.44 -2.28
CA LEU A 497 43.89 -12.33 -3.06
C LEU A 497 45.13 -11.73 -2.36
N CYS A 498 45.92 -10.94 -3.10
CA CYS A 498 47.09 -10.25 -2.56
C CYS A 498 46.77 -9.42 -1.29
N SER A 499 47.54 -9.63 -0.23
CA SER A 499 47.44 -8.95 1.07
C SER A 499 48.40 -7.75 1.23
N ALA A 500 49.19 -7.39 0.21
CA ALA A 500 50.01 -6.18 0.23
C ALA A 500 49.14 -4.91 0.23
N GLN A 501 49.63 -3.80 0.82
CA GLN A 501 48.92 -2.52 0.80
C GLN A 501 48.89 -1.90 -0.60
N GLY A 502 47.81 -1.20 -0.92
CA GLY A 502 47.59 -0.56 -2.22
C GLY A 502 46.84 -1.43 -3.23
N VAL A 503 46.28 -0.83 -4.27
CA VAL A 503 45.58 -1.57 -5.35
C VAL A 503 46.58 -2.06 -6.39
N CYS A 504 46.51 -3.33 -6.80
CA CYS A 504 47.49 -3.93 -7.72
C CYS A 504 47.35 -3.41 -9.16
N GLU A 505 46.13 -3.23 -9.63
CA GLU A 505 45.84 -2.78 -11.00
C GLU A 505 44.55 -1.96 -11.03
N ILE A 506 44.55 -0.84 -11.76
CA ILE A 506 43.36 -0.04 -12.08
C ILE A 506 43.27 0.01 -13.60
N ASP A 507 42.18 -0.51 -14.17
CA ASP A 507 41.95 -0.47 -15.62
C ASP A 507 41.81 0.99 -16.08
N THR A 508 42.57 1.38 -17.11
CA THR A 508 42.66 2.78 -17.58
C THR A 508 41.44 3.26 -18.35
N ALA A 509 40.60 2.33 -18.82
CA ALA A 509 39.32 2.59 -19.43
C ALA A 509 38.20 2.14 -18.48
N PRO A 510 37.33 3.03 -18.00
CA PRO A 510 36.17 2.63 -17.21
C PRO A 510 35.28 1.72 -18.05
N GLN A 511 34.81 0.62 -17.46
CA GLN A 511 33.84 -0.23 -18.15
C GLN A 511 32.47 0.44 -18.13
N SER A 512 31.91 0.63 -19.32
CA SER A 512 30.52 1.03 -19.51
C SER A 512 29.65 -0.20 -19.62
N ILE A 513 28.63 -0.31 -18.77
CA ILE A 513 27.64 -1.38 -18.81
C ILE A 513 26.27 -0.72 -18.96
N GLU A 514 25.43 -1.23 -19.86
CA GLU A 514 24.01 -0.86 -19.88
C GLU A 514 23.36 -1.43 -18.62
N ALA A 515 22.96 -0.53 -17.73
CA ALA A 515 22.30 -0.85 -16.49
C ALA A 515 20.85 -0.36 -16.55
N THR A 516 20.00 -1.03 -15.80
CA THR A 516 18.62 -0.56 -15.59
C THR A 516 18.55 0.04 -14.20
N PHE A 517 18.20 1.32 -14.12
CA PHE A 517 17.82 1.95 -12.87
C PHE A 517 16.38 1.57 -12.57
N THR A 518 16.12 1.15 -11.33
CA THR A 518 14.77 0.91 -10.82
C THR A 518 14.62 1.70 -9.54
N GLY A 519 14.14 2.93 -9.67
CA GLY A 519 13.79 3.78 -8.53
C GLY A 519 12.33 3.58 -8.14
N ARG A 520 11.89 4.25 -7.07
CA ARG A 520 10.51 4.14 -6.57
C ARG A 520 9.44 4.55 -7.61
N HIS A 521 9.76 5.47 -8.51
CA HIS A 521 8.78 6.07 -9.44
C HIS A 521 9.03 5.76 -10.91
N GLU A 522 10.24 5.37 -11.28
CA GLU A 522 10.63 5.23 -12.68
C GLU A 522 11.67 4.12 -12.84
N THR A 523 11.62 3.45 -13.99
CA THR A 523 12.63 2.48 -14.41
C THR A 523 13.11 2.83 -15.81
N PHE A 524 14.41 3.02 -15.98
CA PHE A 524 15.01 3.40 -17.26
C PHE A 524 16.40 2.80 -17.43
N GLN A 525 16.82 2.65 -18.69
CA GLN A 525 18.18 2.22 -19.01
C GLN A 525 19.15 3.39 -19.02
N TYR A 526 20.35 3.16 -18.53
CA TYR A 526 21.44 4.12 -18.53
C TYR A 526 22.78 3.43 -18.65
N THR A 527 23.80 4.17 -19.10
CA THR A 527 25.17 3.67 -19.16
C THR A 527 25.84 3.89 -17.81
N LYS A 528 26.11 2.82 -17.07
CA LYS A 528 26.86 2.87 -15.81
C LYS A 528 28.35 2.76 -16.11
N TYR A 529 29.12 3.74 -15.64
CA TYR A 529 30.58 3.72 -15.74
C TYR A 529 31.16 3.28 -14.40
N ASN A 530 31.94 2.21 -14.42
CA ASN A 530 32.66 1.72 -13.24
C ASN A 530 34.17 1.64 -13.49
N GLN A 531 34.95 1.96 -12.46
CA GLN A 531 36.38 1.69 -12.45
C GLN A 531 36.63 0.28 -11.92
N ILE A 532 37.41 -0.50 -12.66
CA ILE A 532 37.79 -1.84 -12.22
C ILE A 532 39.16 -1.75 -11.57
N SER A 533 39.15 -1.97 -10.26
CA SER A 533 40.36 -2.26 -9.49
C SER A 533 40.51 -3.77 -9.32
N LYS A 534 41.70 -4.32 -9.55
CA LYS A 534 41.98 -5.74 -9.31
C LYS A 534 42.96 -5.90 -8.17
N ARG A 535 42.62 -6.79 -7.24
CA ARG A 535 43.59 -7.45 -6.37
C ARG A 535 43.96 -8.75 -7.07
N LEU A 536 45.24 -8.91 -7.41
CA LEU A 536 45.70 -10.09 -8.13
C LEU A 536 45.74 -11.31 -7.20
N LYS A 537 45.52 -12.51 -7.74
CA LYS A 537 45.43 -13.77 -6.98
C LYS A 537 46.76 -14.09 -6.29
N CYS A 538 46.68 -14.69 -5.10
CA CYS A 538 47.86 -15.22 -4.45
C CYS A 538 48.47 -16.34 -5.30
N ILE A 539 49.79 -16.33 -5.44
CA ILE A 539 50.53 -17.32 -6.22
C ILE A 539 50.78 -18.65 -5.46
N LYS A 540 50.34 -18.76 -4.21
CA LYS A 540 50.64 -19.90 -3.31
C LYS A 540 49.55 -20.99 -3.34
N VAL A 541 49.88 -22.20 -2.88
CA VAL A 541 48.99 -23.40 -2.83
C VAL A 541 48.72 -23.84 -1.38
N ILE A 542 47.58 -24.53 -1.14
CA ILE A 542 47.13 -25.05 0.17
C ILE A 542 47.21 -26.58 0.19
N ALA A 543 47.79 -27.13 1.26
CA ALA A 543 48.02 -28.57 1.47
C ALA A 543 46.73 -29.34 1.84
N PRO A 544 46.68 -30.68 1.73
CA PRO A 544 45.49 -31.47 2.06
C PRO A 544 45.27 -31.50 3.57
N GLY A 545 44.03 -31.28 4.00
CA GLY A 545 43.68 -31.21 5.43
C GLY A 545 43.84 -29.82 6.03
N ASP A 546 44.51 -28.92 5.33
CA ASP A 546 44.64 -27.51 5.71
C ASP A 546 43.66 -26.64 4.91
N THR A 547 43.18 -25.58 5.55
CA THR A 547 42.31 -24.58 4.92
C THR A 547 43.07 -23.32 4.49
N THR A 548 44.36 -23.18 4.83
CA THR A 548 45.20 -21.98 4.59
C THR A 548 46.70 -22.34 4.45
N HIS A 549 47.52 -21.48 3.79
CA HIS A 549 48.99 -21.60 3.78
C HIS A 549 49.67 -20.59 4.71
N GLU A 550 50.94 -20.80 5.06
CA GLU A 550 51.70 -19.85 5.90
C GLU A 550 52.24 -18.61 5.15
N GLY A 551 52.35 -17.49 5.88
CA GLY A 551 52.88 -16.21 5.41
C GLY A 551 51.93 -15.37 4.55
N ALA A 552 52.32 -14.11 4.27
CA ALA A 552 51.49 -13.15 3.55
C ALA A 552 51.12 -13.60 2.11
N HIS A 553 49.96 -13.16 1.64
CA HIS A 553 49.46 -13.44 0.30
C HIS A 553 50.05 -12.41 -0.69
N ASN A 554 50.85 -12.87 -1.64
CA ASN A 554 51.45 -12.00 -2.65
C ASN A 554 51.08 -12.47 -4.06
N HIS A 555 50.94 -11.52 -4.99
CA HIS A 555 50.64 -11.79 -6.40
C HIS A 555 51.88 -11.73 -7.33
N SER A 556 53.02 -11.32 -6.79
CA SER A 556 54.30 -11.22 -7.51
C SER A 556 55.43 -11.78 -6.64
N ALA A 557 56.50 -12.24 -7.29
CA ALA A 557 57.74 -12.66 -6.64
C ALA A 557 58.67 -11.47 -6.31
N GLU A 558 58.34 -10.27 -6.78
CA GLU A 558 59.12 -9.04 -6.53
C GLU A 558 58.98 -8.54 -5.09
N LYS A 559 60.05 -7.92 -4.57
CA LYS A 559 60.12 -7.48 -3.17
C LYS A 559 59.29 -6.22 -2.87
N ASN A 560 59.03 -5.35 -3.86
CA ASN A 560 58.22 -4.15 -3.69
C ASN A 560 57.40 -3.81 -4.97
N PRO A 561 56.34 -4.56 -5.26
CA PRO A 561 55.52 -4.34 -6.45
C PRO A 561 54.75 -3.01 -6.37
N PHE A 562 54.58 -2.35 -7.51
CA PHE A 562 53.82 -1.11 -7.63
C PHE A 562 52.36 -1.32 -7.22
N HIS A 563 51.83 -0.40 -6.44
CA HIS A 563 50.41 -0.35 -6.12
C HIS A 563 49.90 1.10 -6.15
N PHE A 564 48.64 1.28 -6.51
CA PHE A 564 47.95 2.57 -6.43
C PHE A 564 47.50 2.89 -5.00
N CYS A 565 47.30 4.17 -4.73
CA CYS A 565 46.73 4.66 -3.48
C CYS A 565 45.34 4.05 -3.21
N GLU A 566 45.06 3.71 -1.95
CA GLU A 566 43.80 3.06 -1.54
C GLU A 566 42.64 4.04 -1.31
N ALA A 567 42.92 5.35 -1.33
CA ALA A 567 41.90 6.36 -1.13
C ALA A 567 40.84 6.30 -2.24
N ARG A 568 39.57 6.37 -1.86
CA ARG A 568 38.42 6.32 -2.77
C ARG A 568 37.59 7.59 -2.63
N CYS A 569 37.03 8.04 -3.75
CA CYS A 569 35.99 9.05 -3.72
C CYS A 569 34.73 8.45 -3.07
N GLU A 570 34.22 9.06 -1.99
CA GLU A 570 33.05 8.56 -1.26
C GLU A 570 31.77 8.53 -2.12
N SER A 571 31.70 9.31 -3.21
CA SER A 571 30.52 9.41 -4.06
C SER A 571 30.47 8.37 -5.18
N CYS A 572 31.54 8.23 -5.97
CA CYS A 572 31.59 7.27 -7.09
C CYS A 572 32.33 5.97 -6.77
N GLY A 573 33.09 5.92 -5.67
CA GLY A 573 33.87 4.75 -5.26
C GLY A 573 35.19 4.55 -6.03
N TYR A 574 35.53 5.47 -6.94
CA TYR A 574 36.75 5.35 -7.75
C TYR A 574 38.00 5.63 -6.89
N PHE A 575 39.04 4.84 -7.11
CA PHE A 575 40.33 4.96 -6.46
C PHE A 575 41.13 6.15 -6.99
N CYS A 576 41.97 6.67 -6.10
CA CYS A 576 42.99 7.64 -6.47
C CYS A 576 43.99 7.02 -7.46
N THR A 577 44.26 7.73 -8.55
CA THR A 577 45.15 7.26 -9.62
C THR A 577 46.63 7.56 -9.36
N LEU A 578 46.96 8.07 -8.17
CA LEU A 578 48.33 8.37 -7.75
C LEU A 578 49.00 7.15 -7.10
N PRO A 579 50.34 7.05 -7.09
CA PRO A 579 51.07 5.95 -6.44
C PRO A 579 50.76 5.83 -4.94
N LEU A 580 50.86 4.62 -4.40
CA LEU A 580 50.78 4.39 -2.96
C LEU A 580 51.81 5.26 -2.21
N GLY A 581 51.33 6.10 -1.29
CA GLY A 581 52.18 7.01 -0.50
C GLY A 581 52.55 8.34 -1.16
N HIS A 582 51.78 8.82 -2.16
CA HIS A 582 51.96 10.15 -2.76
C HIS A 582 51.81 11.30 -1.73
N THR A 583 52.41 12.46 -2.01
CA THR A 583 52.55 13.60 -1.06
C THR A 583 51.54 14.73 -1.29
N GLN A 584 50.66 14.62 -2.28
CA GLN A 584 49.68 15.65 -2.62
C GLN A 584 48.60 15.74 -1.52
N GLN A 585 48.12 16.97 -1.23
CA GLN A 585 47.07 17.18 -0.22
C GLN A 585 45.69 16.68 -0.68
N GLU A 586 45.42 16.77 -1.98
CA GLU A 586 44.16 16.32 -2.59
C GLU A 586 44.39 15.07 -3.44
N HIS A 587 43.45 14.13 -3.37
CA HIS A 587 43.43 12.96 -4.23
C HIS A 587 42.89 13.30 -5.62
N GLU A 588 43.40 12.60 -6.63
CA GLU A 588 42.98 12.74 -8.02
C GLU A 588 42.41 11.42 -8.55
N THR A 589 41.29 11.50 -9.27
CA THR A 589 40.68 10.37 -9.98
C THR A 589 39.85 10.86 -11.18
N ARG A 590 39.45 9.92 -12.05
CA ARG A 590 38.52 10.17 -13.16
C ARG A 590 37.11 9.79 -12.75
N HIS A 591 36.46 10.66 -11.98
CA HIS A 591 35.13 10.42 -11.40
C HIS A 591 34.13 9.79 -12.38
N GLY A 592 33.33 8.82 -11.89
CA GLY A 592 32.33 8.10 -12.68
C GLY A 592 30.92 8.16 -12.10
N SER A 593 30.13 7.12 -12.39
CA SER A 593 28.77 6.96 -11.86
C SER A 593 28.78 6.96 -10.32
N MET A 594 27.84 7.68 -9.69
CA MET A 594 27.74 7.82 -8.24
C MET A 594 27.19 6.56 -7.55
N SER A 595 27.90 5.45 -7.71
CA SER A 595 27.45 4.13 -7.27
C SER A 595 27.45 3.93 -5.76
N GLN A 596 28.06 4.84 -5.00
CA GLN A 596 28.14 4.79 -3.54
C GLN A 596 27.18 5.79 -2.86
N THR A 597 26.42 6.56 -3.63
CA THR A 597 25.47 7.53 -3.08
C THR A 597 24.02 7.06 -3.23
N ARG A 598 23.18 7.64 -2.37
CA ARG A 598 21.73 7.55 -2.46
C ARG A 598 21.14 8.95 -2.36
N TRP A 599 19.98 9.13 -2.97
CA TRP A 599 19.25 10.40 -2.90
C TRP A 599 18.75 10.67 -1.49
N ALA A 600 19.13 11.82 -0.93
CA ALA A 600 18.50 12.39 0.24
C ALA A 600 17.60 13.51 -0.24
N ILE A 601 16.30 13.41 0.04
CA ILE A 601 15.29 14.37 -0.40
C ILE A 601 14.60 14.90 0.84
N ASP A 602 14.58 16.23 0.99
CA ASP A 602 13.82 16.90 2.03
C ASP A 602 12.35 17.02 1.62
N GLY A 603 11.46 16.47 2.43
CA GLY A 603 10.04 16.42 2.15
C GLY A 603 9.35 15.20 2.80
N PRO A 604 8.01 15.14 2.76
CA PRO A 604 7.27 13.95 3.19
C PRO A 604 7.65 12.72 2.35
N ASP A 605 7.47 11.53 2.92
CA ASP A 605 7.81 10.27 2.24
C ASP A 605 7.11 10.15 0.88
N GLY A 606 7.89 9.86 -0.17
CA GLY A 606 7.41 9.84 -1.56
C GLY A 606 7.56 11.16 -2.31
N THR A 607 8.23 12.16 -1.73
CA THR A 607 8.69 13.35 -2.48
C THR A 607 9.59 12.92 -3.64
N VAL A 608 9.29 13.44 -4.84
CA VAL A 608 9.98 13.10 -6.07
C VAL A 608 10.77 14.31 -6.56
N VAL A 609 12.04 14.11 -6.86
CA VAL A 609 12.89 15.08 -7.55
C VAL A 609 12.99 14.66 -9.02
N GLU A 610 12.64 15.55 -9.93
CA GLU A 610 12.80 15.33 -11.36
C GLU A 610 14.05 16.07 -11.86
N LEU A 611 15.00 15.34 -12.44
CA LEU A 611 16.25 15.86 -12.97
C LEU A 611 16.48 15.30 -14.36
N GLU A 612 16.72 16.16 -15.35
CA GLU A 612 16.90 15.77 -16.77
C GLU A 612 15.76 14.88 -17.31
N GLY A 613 14.53 15.12 -16.84
CA GLY A 613 13.33 14.35 -17.24
C GLY A 613 13.22 12.97 -16.57
N ARG A 614 14.05 12.68 -15.57
CA ARG A 614 14.05 11.43 -14.79
C ARG A 614 13.64 11.69 -13.35
N LYS A 615 12.86 10.79 -12.76
CA LYS A 615 12.31 10.92 -11.40
C LYS A 615 13.08 10.09 -10.39
N PHE A 616 13.52 10.74 -9.32
CA PHE A 616 14.26 10.16 -8.21
C PHE A 616 13.50 10.37 -6.90
N SER A 617 13.57 9.39 -6.02
CA SER A 617 12.94 9.36 -4.70
C SER A 617 13.97 9.26 -3.59
N ALA A 618 13.56 9.55 -2.36
CA ALA A 618 14.43 9.38 -1.20
C ALA A 618 14.93 7.93 -1.14
N ASN A 619 16.23 7.75 -0.90
CA ASN A 619 16.96 6.49 -0.86
C ASN A 619 17.16 5.77 -2.21
N ASP A 620 16.70 6.33 -3.34
CA ASP A 620 17.02 5.79 -4.67
C ASP A 620 18.55 5.84 -4.92
N GLU A 621 19.05 4.92 -5.75
CA GLU A 621 20.48 4.85 -6.07
C GLU A 621 20.95 6.06 -6.88
N GLY A 622 22.09 6.64 -6.50
CA GLY A 622 22.71 7.76 -7.23
C GLY A 622 23.44 7.34 -8.51
N ALA A 623 23.63 6.04 -8.75
CA ALA A 623 24.42 5.49 -9.86
C ALA A 623 24.07 6.02 -11.28
N PRO A 624 22.82 6.39 -11.61
CA PRO A 624 22.50 7.02 -12.89
C PRO A 624 23.15 8.38 -13.11
N MET A 625 23.52 9.07 -12.03
CA MET A 625 24.16 10.37 -12.08
C MET A 625 25.68 10.23 -12.11
N MET A 626 26.33 11.14 -12.80
CA MET A 626 27.79 11.22 -12.88
C MET A 626 28.31 12.21 -11.83
N CYS A 627 29.27 11.78 -11.03
CA CYS A 627 29.80 12.55 -9.90
C CYS A 627 30.39 13.91 -10.31
N ASN A 628 30.87 14.01 -11.55
CA ASN A 628 31.44 15.23 -12.13
C ASN A 628 30.41 16.07 -12.95
N LEU A 629 29.14 15.66 -13.01
CA LEU A 629 28.10 16.37 -13.79
C LEU A 629 26.85 16.72 -12.97
N VAL A 630 26.50 15.95 -11.93
CA VAL A 630 25.24 16.12 -11.18
C VAL A 630 25.00 17.54 -10.64
N CYS A 631 26.04 18.22 -10.15
CA CYS A 631 25.92 19.56 -9.59
C CYS A 631 25.55 20.60 -10.65
N LEU A 632 25.97 20.38 -11.90
CA LEU A 632 25.61 21.23 -13.03
C LEU A 632 24.11 21.11 -13.34
N SER A 633 23.58 19.89 -13.34
CA SER A 633 22.16 19.62 -13.60
C SER A 633 21.26 20.18 -12.50
N LEU A 634 21.71 20.19 -11.25
CA LEU A 634 20.97 20.73 -10.10
C LEU A 634 20.99 22.28 -10.05
N GLY A 635 21.99 22.93 -10.65
CA GLY A 635 22.14 24.38 -10.55
C GLY A 635 22.46 24.83 -9.12
N ARG A 636 21.64 25.71 -8.53
CA ARG A 636 21.82 26.15 -7.13
C ARG A 636 21.33 25.07 -6.18
N HIS A 637 22.21 24.53 -5.35
CA HIS A 637 21.91 23.39 -4.48
C HIS A 637 22.77 23.41 -3.22
N ALA A 638 22.23 22.85 -2.15
CA ALA A 638 23.01 22.40 -1.00
C ALA A 638 23.38 20.91 -1.15
N HIS A 639 24.53 20.52 -0.63
CA HIS A 639 24.86 19.10 -0.43
C HIS A 639 24.34 18.67 0.93
N ILE A 640 23.98 17.39 1.05
CA ILE A 640 23.63 16.80 2.34
C ILE A 640 24.76 15.86 2.73
N ASP A 641 25.36 16.09 3.90
CA ASP A 641 26.40 15.22 4.47
C ASP A 641 26.07 14.93 5.94
N TYR A 642 26.70 13.92 6.52
CA TYR A 642 26.54 13.66 7.95
C TYR A 642 27.16 14.79 8.77
N CYS A 643 26.50 15.08 9.88
CA CYS A 643 27.01 16.03 10.85
C CYS A 643 28.32 15.51 11.43
N ARG A 644 29.35 16.36 11.42
CA ARG A 644 30.69 16.07 11.97
C ARG A 644 30.97 16.81 13.29
N THR A 645 29.96 17.52 13.80
CA THR A 645 30.04 18.32 15.03
C THR A 645 29.90 17.40 16.25
N GLU A 646 30.72 17.63 17.28
CA GLU A 646 30.72 16.81 18.50
C GLU A 646 29.42 16.97 19.31
N GLU A 647 29.00 15.88 19.94
CA GLU A 647 27.76 15.80 20.70
C GLU A 647 27.73 16.84 21.84
N GLY A 648 26.77 17.75 21.81
CA GLY A 648 26.64 18.84 22.79
C GLY A 648 27.20 20.20 22.35
N THR A 649 27.78 20.31 21.16
CA THR A 649 28.17 21.61 20.56
C THR A 649 27.12 22.09 19.54
N LEU A 650 26.91 23.41 19.47
CA LEU A 650 25.97 24.00 18.50
C LEU A 650 26.56 23.87 17.09
N CYS A 651 25.86 23.15 16.22
CA CYS A 651 26.23 23.00 14.81
C CYS A 651 25.77 24.23 14.02
N ASP A 652 26.54 25.31 14.12
CA ASP A 652 26.26 26.59 13.44
C ASP A 652 27.53 27.13 12.78
N GLY A 653 27.45 27.49 11.50
CA GLY A 653 28.58 27.96 10.71
C GLY A 653 28.16 28.49 9.34
N PRO A 654 28.97 29.34 8.69
CA PRO A 654 28.60 30.00 7.43
C PRO A 654 28.40 29.03 6.25
N ASP A 655 28.94 27.81 6.35
CA ASP A 655 28.90 26.79 5.30
C ASP A 655 27.97 25.61 5.63
N ILE A 656 27.27 25.64 6.78
CA ILE A 656 26.59 24.49 7.37
C ILE A 656 25.24 24.92 7.96
N HIS A 657 24.17 24.19 7.66
CA HIS A 657 22.87 24.31 8.33
C HIS A 657 22.41 22.94 8.80
N HIS A 658 22.19 22.78 10.11
CA HIS A 658 21.85 21.48 10.68
C HIS A 658 20.44 21.02 10.30
N ILE A 659 20.28 19.74 9.94
CA ILE A 659 19.00 19.16 9.57
C ILE A 659 18.41 18.45 10.79
N HIS A 660 17.37 19.05 11.38
CA HIS A 660 16.65 18.47 12.52
C HIS A 660 15.68 17.36 12.14
N THR A 661 15.30 17.28 10.85
CA THR A 661 14.40 16.25 10.34
C THR A 661 15.16 14.95 10.12
N ARG A 662 14.59 13.84 10.60
CA ARG A 662 15.09 12.50 10.27
C ARG A 662 14.87 12.23 8.79
N MET A 663 15.95 12.09 8.03
CA MET A 663 15.88 11.89 6.58
C MET A 663 16.72 10.70 6.12
N LEU A 664 16.24 10.01 5.09
CA LEU A 664 16.98 8.95 4.42
C LEU A 664 18.15 9.52 3.60
N PRO A 665 19.24 8.76 3.40
CA PRO A 665 19.56 7.47 4.01
C PRO A 665 19.99 7.62 5.48
N ASN A 666 19.75 6.61 6.32
CA ASN A 666 20.12 6.59 7.75
C ASN A 666 19.48 7.72 8.60
N PRO A 667 18.18 7.64 8.90
CA PRO A 667 17.42 8.71 9.56
C PRO A 667 17.90 9.08 10.97
N ASP A 668 18.54 8.13 11.67
CA ASP A 668 19.03 8.33 13.04
C ASP A 668 20.42 8.98 13.10
N ARG A 669 21.12 9.08 11.97
CA ARG A 669 22.39 9.78 11.90
C ARG A 669 22.13 11.22 11.48
N ALA A 670 22.52 12.14 12.36
CA ALA A 670 22.35 13.57 12.15
C ALA A 670 23.07 14.04 10.88
N LYS A 671 22.44 14.96 10.14
CA LYS A 671 22.91 15.47 8.86
C LYS A 671 22.91 16.98 8.84
N ASP A 672 23.74 17.54 7.97
CA ASP A 672 23.81 18.95 7.71
C ASP A 672 23.59 19.20 6.22
N TYR A 673 22.90 20.29 5.90
CA TYR A 673 23.09 20.95 4.62
C TYR A 673 24.47 21.62 4.63
N ILE A 674 25.28 21.36 3.61
CA ILE A 674 26.61 21.94 3.46
C ILE A 674 26.77 22.61 2.10
N THR A 675 27.61 23.65 2.04
CA THR A 675 27.94 24.31 0.77
C THR A 675 28.76 23.37 -0.14
N HIS A 676 28.67 23.58 -1.45
CA HIS A 676 29.42 22.83 -2.45
C HIS A 676 30.94 22.83 -2.19
N ALA A 677 31.49 23.98 -1.79
CA ALA A 677 32.91 24.11 -1.49
C ALA A 677 33.32 23.29 -0.25
N LEU A 678 32.45 23.22 0.77
CA LEU A 678 32.70 22.40 1.96
C LEU A 678 32.61 20.91 1.64
N HIS A 679 31.69 20.50 0.75
CA HIS A 679 31.55 19.12 0.29
C HIS A 679 32.88 18.59 -0.28
N TRP A 680 33.44 19.23 -1.32
CA TRP A 680 34.69 18.76 -1.93
C TRP A 680 35.90 18.81 -1.00
N ARG A 681 35.97 19.84 -0.13
CA ARG A 681 37.03 19.91 0.90
C ARG A 681 36.95 18.74 1.88
N ARG A 682 35.74 18.33 2.28
CA ARG A 682 35.51 17.17 3.16
C ARG A 682 35.83 15.84 2.48
N MET A 683 35.61 15.76 1.17
CA MET A 683 35.92 14.58 0.35
C MET A 683 37.42 14.36 0.18
N GLY A 684 38.24 15.42 0.26
CA GLY A 684 39.70 15.33 0.05
C GLY A 684 40.10 15.03 -1.40
N PHE A 685 39.17 15.18 -2.34
CA PHE A 685 39.41 15.08 -3.79
C PHE A 685 39.32 16.46 -4.42
N LYS A 686 40.09 16.68 -5.48
CA LYS A 686 40.05 17.91 -6.27
C LYS A 686 38.67 18.12 -6.90
N ASP A 687 38.09 19.31 -6.72
CA ASP A 687 36.79 19.70 -7.32
C ASP A 687 36.86 19.64 -8.86
N PRO A 688 35.99 18.86 -9.54
CA PRO A 688 36.01 18.69 -10.98
C PRO A 688 35.34 19.85 -11.76
N TYR A 689 34.66 20.78 -11.09
CA TYR A 689 33.86 21.83 -11.75
C TYR A 689 34.67 23.11 -12.05
N PRO A 690 34.35 23.84 -13.13
CA PRO A 690 34.89 25.18 -13.40
C PRO A 690 34.50 26.24 -12.33
N ARG A 691 35.30 27.31 -12.22
CA ARG A 691 35.13 28.34 -11.16
C ARG A 691 33.84 29.15 -11.27
N ASP A 692 33.35 29.38 -12.47
CA ASP A 692 32.10 30.10 -12.75
C ASP A 692 30.87 29.33 -12.23
N GLU A 693 30.83 28.02 -12.44
CA GLU A 693 29.78 27.15 -11.89
C GLU A 693 29.85 27.07 -10.36
N GLN A 694 31.05 26.92 -9.79
CA GLN A 694 31.25 26.98 -8.34
C GLN A 694 30.70 28.28 -7.72
N THR A 695 30.83 29.41 -8.43
CA THR A 695 30.28 30.70 -7.99
C THR A 695 28.75 30.74 -8.05
N ASN A 696 28.13 30.05 -9.00
CA ASN A 696 26.68 29.94 -9.10
C ASN A 696 26.10 29.03 -8.00
N PHE A 697 26.77 27.91 -7.69
CA PHE A 697 26.37 26.96 -6.64
C PHE A 697 26.36 27.60 -5.24
N ALA A 698 27.12 28.68 -5.03
CA ALA A 698 27.20 29.39 -3.75
C ALA A 698 26.00 30.33 -3.45
N LYS A 699 25.01 30.44 -4.34
CA LYS A 699 23.84 31.34 -4.19
C LYS A 699 22.61 30.58 -3.68
N CYS A 700 21.74 31.27 -2.93
CA CYS A 700 20.49 30.71 -2.38
C CYS A 700 19.55 30.18 -3.48
N ASP A 701 18.91 29.05 -3.18
CA ASP A 701 18.03 28.27 -4.03
C ASP A 701 16.52 28.57 -3.82
N ALA A 702 16.15 29.41 -2.85
CA ALA A 702 14.76 29.81 -2.62
C ALA A 702 14.14 30.49 -3.85
N MET A 703 12.88 30.14 -4.15
CA MET A 703 12.13 30.60 -5.33
C MET A 703 10.87 31.41 -4.97
N CYS A 704 10.57 32.44 -5.75
CA CYS A 704 9.36 33.26 -5.63
C CYS A 704 8.12 32.41 -5.99
N PRO A 705 7.10 32.25 -5.10
CA PRO A 705 5.94 31.39 -5.34
C PRO A 705 4.86 32.05 -6.25
N GLY A 706 5.20 33.16 -6.91
CA GLY A 706 4.28 33.88 -7.78
C GLY A 706 3.89 33.04 -9.02
N PRO A 707 2.59 32.98 -9.39
CA PRO A 707 2.13 32.20 -10.54
C PRO A 707 2.74 32.69 -11.87
N GLU A 708 3.26 33.93 -11.92
CA GLU A 708 3.97 34.49 -13.07
C GLU A 708 5.30 33.79 -13.40
N HIS A 709 5.84 32.98 -12.49
CA HIS A 709 7.09 32.25 -12.68
C HIS A 709 6.89 30.84 -13.24
N ALA A 710 5.65 30.36 -13.31
CA ALA A 710 5.31 29.07 -13.88
C ALA A 710 5.39 29.10 -15.42
N ALA A 711 5.59 27.93 -16.03
CA ALA A 711 5.52 27.80 -17.48
C ALA A 711 4.11 28.15 -18.00
N THR A 712 4.04 28.81 -19.15
CA THR A 712 2.78 29.08 -19.86
C THR A 712 2.78 28.33 -21.19
N ALA A 713 1.62 28.19 -21.83
CA ALA A 713 1.51 27.50 -23.12
C ALA A 713 2.41 28.09 -24.24
N THR A 714 2.88 29.33 -24.07
CA THR A 714 3.65 30.08 -25.08
C THR A 714 5.07 30.45 -24.64
N ALA A 715 5.46 30.19 -23.39
CA ALA A 715 6.79 30.54 -22.88
C ALA A 715 7.25 29.57 -21.77
N PRO A 716 8.54 29.19 -21.73
CA PRO A 716 9.09 28.36 -20.66
C PRO A 716 9.02 29.08 -19.32
N ALA A 717 9.05 28.31 -18.23
CA ALA A 717 9.11 28.85 -16.87
C ALA A 717 10.31 29.82 -16.74
N GLN A 718 10.07 30.97 -16.11
CA GLN A 718 11.12 31.94 -15.76
C GLN A 718 11.18 32.08 -14.24
N PRO A 719 11.85 31.15 -13.55
CA PRO A 719 11.94 31.16 -12.10
C PRO A 719 12.71 32.39 -11.60
N SER A 720 12.17 33.05 -10.58
CA SER A 720 12.86 34.11 -9.85
C SER A 720 13.44 33.56 -8.55
N PHE A 721 14.76 33.42 -8.51
CA PHE A 721 15.51 32.95 -7.34
C PHE A 721 15.90 34.09 -6.41
N CYS A 722 16.18 33.75 -5.16
CA CYS A 722 16.77 34.68 -4.21
C CYS A 722 18.13 35.20 -4.70
N THR A 723 18.44 36.46 -4.41
CA THR A 723 19.68 37.12 -4.85
C THR A 723 20.83 37.01 -3.84
N LEU A 724 20.59 36.42 -2.67
CA LEU A 724 21.53 36.35 -1.55
C LEU A 724 22.38 35.06 -1.57
N PRO A 725 23.50 35.00 -0.80
CA PRO A 725 24.32 33.80 -0.65
C PRO A 725 23.56 32.62 -0.03
N MET A 726 24.03 31.39 -0.27
CA MET A 726 23.50 30.20 0.41
C MET A 726 23.60 30.36 1.94
N PHE A 727 22.58 29.91 2.66
CA PHE A 727 22.47 30.01 4.13
C PHE A 727 22.55 31.44 4.70
N HIS A 728 22.11 32.46 3.95
CA HIS A 728 22.00 33.82 4.46
C HIS A 728 20.98 33.92 5.62
N PRO A 729 21.18 34.83 6.59
CA PRO A 729 20.18 35.09 7.62
C PRO A 729 18.91 35.73 7.03
N PRO A 730 17.71 35.48 7.60
CA PRO A 730 16.46 36.10 7.16
C PRO A 730 16.54 37.63 7.14
N GLN A 731 16.22 38.24 5.99
CA GLN A 731 16.14 39.70 5.88
C GLN A 731 14.82 40.21 6.48
N ASN A 732 14.81 41.45 6.98
CA ASN A 732 13.60 42.05 7.53
C ASN A 732 12.56 42.29 6.41
N PRO A 733 11.35 41.69 6.49
CA PRO A 733 10.31 41.84 5.46
C PRO A 733 9.86 43.30 5.24
N ASN A 734 10.09 44.18 6.22
CA ASN A 734 9.75 45.60 6.16
C ASN A 734 10.90 46.48 5.67
N ALA A 735 12.07 45.92 5.33
CA ALA A 735 13.18 46.69 4.78
C ALA A 735 12.90 47.10 3.32
N ALA A 736 13.29 48.32 2.96
CA ALA A 736 13.14 48.82 1.61
C ALA A 736 14.09 48.08 0.64
N VAL A 737 13.53 47.37 -0.34
CA VAL A 737 14.30 46.78 -1.44
C VAL A 737 14.57 47.86 -2.49
N ALA A 738 15.83 48.01 -2.90
CA ALA A 738 16.20 48.95 -3.96
C ALA A 738 15.72 48.43 -5.33
N GLY A 739 14.73 49.09 -5.95
CA GLY A 739 14.21 48.74 -7.27
C GLY A 739 12.90 47.92 -7.24
N MET A 740 12.63 47.14 -8.29
CA MET A 740 11.53 46.16 -8.30
C MET A 740 11.94 44.91 -7.51
N GLY A 741 11.15 44.54 -6.50
CA GLY A 741 11.41 43.36 -5.67
C GLY A 741 10.61 43.38 -4.37
N TYR A 742 10.66 42.28 -3.61
CA TYR A 742 10.15 42.22 -2.24
C TYR A 742 10.97 41.25 -1.38
N ILE A 743 10.81 41.38 -0.07
CA ILE A 743 11.31 40.41 0.91
C ILE A 743 10.11 39.62 1.40
N SER A 744 10.16 38.29 1.26
CA SER A 744 9.10 37.41 1.75
C SER A 744 9.06 37.40 3.28
N ASN A 745 7.96 36.91 3.86
CA ASN A 745 7.79 36.91 5.33
C ASN A 745 8.84 36.04 6.06
N ASP A 746 9.44 35.08 5.37
CA ASP A 746 10.54 34.24 5.83
C ASP A 746 11.94 34.82 5.51
N GLY A 747 12.01 36.01 4.90
CA GLY A 747 13.23 36.80 4.78
C GLY A 747 14.07 36.58 3.52
N HIS A 748 13.53 35.97 2.48
CA HIS A 748 14.20 35.84 1.16
C HIS A 748 13.94 37.06 0.28
N GLN A 749 14.97 37.55 -0.40
CA GLN A 749 14.90 38.71 -1.29
C GLN A 749 14.72 38.28 -2.75
N PHE A 750 13.65 38.74 -3.38
CA PHE A 750 13.35 38.49 -4.79
C PHE A 750 13.24 39.79 -5.59
N SER A 751 13.47 39.70 -6.90
CA SER A 751 13.30 40.82 -7.85
C SER A 751 11.90 40.85 -8.53
N CYS A 752 10.98 39.95 -8.13
CA CYS A 752 9.59 39.80 -8.60
C CYS A 752 8.59 40.64 -7.76
N ARG A 753 7.29 40.60 -8.09
CA ARG A 753 6.21 41.24 -7.29
C ARG A 753 5.70 40.29 -6.18
N ASN A 754 5.11 40.83 -5.11
CA ASN A 754 4.65 40.03 -3.95
C ASN A 754 3.29 39.33 -4.20
N PRO A 755 3.22 37.99 -4.18
CA PRO A 755 2.00 37.22 -4.48
C PRO A 755 0.97 37.14 -3.33
N VAL A 756 1.35 37.41 -2.07
CA VAL A 756 0.46 37.31 -0.89
C VAL A 756 -0.63 38.38 -0.89
N VAL A 757 -0.43 39.47 -1.63
CA VAL A 757 -1.44 40.53 -1.81
C VAL A 757 -2.66 40.04 -2.61
N MET A 758 -2.66 38.79 -3.14
CA MET A 758 -3.63 38.33 -4.12
C MET A 758 -4.71 37.32 -3.64
N GLN A 759 -4.62 36.60 -2.49
CA GLN A 759 -5.66 35.62 -2.05
C GLN A 759 -5.74 35.39 -0.50
N GLN A 760 -6.95 35.13 0.07
CA GLN A 760 -7.22 34.86 1.52
C GLN A 760 -8.00 33.52 1.76
N ALA A 761 -7.75 32.78 2.87
CA ALA A 761 -8.50 31.54 3.26
C ALA A 761 -8.54 31.24 4.80
N PHE A 762 -9.48 30.37 5.29
CA PHE A 762 -9.78 29.99 6.71
C PHE A 762 -9.91 28.45 7.00
N HIS A 763 -9.95 27.98 8.28
CA HIS A 763 -9.90 26.54 8.74
C HIS A 763 -10.96 26.08 9.82
N VAL A 764 -11.11 24.74 10.05
CA VAL A 764 -12.04 24.03 11.01
C VAL A 764 -11.31 22.88 11.79
N ILE A 765 -11.72 22.54 13.05
CA ILE A 765 -11.01 21.61 13.99
C ILE A 765 -11.94 20.58 14.71
N PHE A 766 -11.43 19.39 15.07
CA PHE A 766 -12.10 18.30 15.85
C PHE A 766 -11.25 17.79 17.07
N VAL A 767 -11.86 17.18 18.11
CA VAL A 767 -11.22 16.71 19.38
C VAL A 767 -11.74 15.32 19.85
N ILE A 768 -10.88 14.34 20.21
CA ILE A 768 -11.25 12.97 20.69
C ILE A 768 -10.26 12.40 21.78
N ASP A 769 -10.72 11.50 22.65
CA ASP A 769 -10.07 10.89 23.85
C ASP A 769 -9.49 9.44 23.63
N SER A 770 -8.76 8.85 24.61
CA SER A 770 -7.35 8.42 24.53
C SER A 770 -7.00 6.94 24.85
N ASP A 771 -7.36 5.95 24.01
CA ASP A 771 -6.80 4.57 24.11
C ASP A 771 -6.59 3.61 22.86
N ARG A 772 -5.94 3.97 21.70
CA ARG A 772 -5.47 3.10 20.54
C ARG A 772 -4.70 3.83 19.39
N ARG A 773 -3.72 3.29 18.67
CA ARG A 773 -2.82 4.07 17.76
C ARG A 773 -3.29 4.38 16.31
N PRO A 774 -2.71 5.37 15.58
CA PRO A 774 -2.83 5.63 14.13
C PRO A 774 -2.93 4.38 13.24
N LEU A 775 -3.78 4.41 12.21
CA LEU A 775 -3.84 3.36 11.17
C LEU A 775 -2.53 3.37 10.37
N PRO A 776 -1.73 2.29 10.37
CA PRO A 776 -0.50 2.21 9.58
C PRO A 776 -0.79 2.46 8.09
N ASN A 777 0.12 3.14 7.39
CA ASN A 777 0.11 3.34 5.93
C ASN A 777 -0.98 4.27 5.34
N ALA A 778 -1.70 5.06 6.14
CA ALA A 778 -2.46 6.20 5.60
C ALA A 778 -1.52 7.42 5.37
N PRO A 779 -1.76 8.27 4.36
CA PRO A 779 -0.78 9.25 3.85
C PRO A 779 -0.29 10.33 4.83
N ALA A 780 -0.90 10.49 6.02
CA ALA A 780 -0.43 11.38 7.08
C ALA A 780 -0.07 10.66 8.39
N THR A 781 -0.11 9.33 8.39
CA THR A 781 0.04 8.50 9.59
C THR A 781 1.35 8.72 10.27
N ASP A 782 2.46 8.78 9.53
CA ASP A 782 3.79 8.86 10.14
C ASP A 782 4.01 10.23 10.81
N ARG A 783 3.49 11.31 10.21
CA ARG A 783 3.44 12.65 10.82
C ARG A 783 2.57 12.69 12.07
N ILE A 784 1.40 12.05 12.03
CA ILE A 784 0.43 12.04 13.13
C ILE A 784 0.90 11.15 14.28
N ALA A 785 1.56 10.03 13.96
CA ALA A 785 2.16 9.12 14.92
C ALA A 785 3.36 9.75 15.63
N CYS A 786 4.17 10.56 14.96
CA CYS A 786 5.30 11.26 15.59
C CYS A 786 4.92 12.12 16.82
N ALA A 787 3.74 12.75 16.81
CA ALA A 787 3.26 13.57 17.93
C ALA A 787 2.15 12.91 18.76
N SER A 788 1.44 11.92 18.22
CA SER A 788 0.27 11.30 18.85
C SER A 788 0.10 9.84 18.44
N ASN A 789 1.10 8.98 18.69
CA ASN A 789 1.02 7.52 18.46
C ASN A 789 0.13 6.79 19.49
N ASN A 790 -1.11 7.25 19.62
CA ASN A 790 -2.15 6.82 20.57
C ASN A 790 -3.54 7.10 19.94
N ARG A 791 -4.65 7.05 20.71
CA ARG A 791 -6.06 7.17 20.16
C ARG A 791 -6.36 8.47 19.49
N LEU A 792 -5.65 9.50 19.89
CA LEU A 792 -5.76 10.79 19.27
C LEU A 792 -5.19 10.76 17.83
N GLY A 793 -4.08 10.05 17.59
CA GLY A 793 -3.53 9.91 16.24
C GLY A 793 -4.28 8.91 15.34
N ALA A 794 -4.91 7.88 15.90
CA ALA A 794 -5.88 7.04 15.17
C ALA A 794 -6.99 7.87 14.53
N VAL A 795 -7.50 8.82 15.30
CA VAL A 795 -8.58 9.71 14.92
C VAL A 795 -8.09 10.78 13.93
N PHE A 796 -6.93 11.39 14.17
CA PHE A 796 -6.37 12.36 13.23
C PHE A 796 -6.07 11.75 11.87
N SER A 797 -5.60 10.49 11.82
CA SER A 797 -5.40 9.77 10.56
C SER A 797 -6.73 9.58 9.81
N ALA A 798 -7.80 9.22 10.52
CA ALA A 798 -9.15 9.09 9.94
C ALA A 798 -9.75 10.43 9.48
N LEU A 799 -9.54 11.53 10.22
CA LEU A 799 -10.01 12.88 9.86
C LEU A 799 -9.24 13.49 8.68
N TYR A 800 -7.93 13.23 8.61
CA TYR A 800 -7.11 13.62 7.46
C TYR A 800 -7.60 12.92 6.19
N GLY A 801 -7.82 11.60 6.24
CA GLY A 801 -8.42 10.86 5.13
C GLY A 801 -9.79 11.43 4.70
N PHE A 802 -10.63 11.79 5.67
CA PHE A 802 -11.92 12.44 5.42
C PHE A 802 -11.79 13.81 4.72
N TRP A 803 -10.85 14.66 5.14
CA TRP A 803 -10.62 15.98 4.51
C TRP A 803 -9.95 15.89 3.14
N SER A 804 -8.94 15.03 2.96
CA SER A 804 -8.27 14.82 1.68
C SER A 804 -9.23 14.29 0.61
N ALA A 805 -10.12 13.35 0.98
CA ALA A 805 -11.14 12.84 0.07
C ALA A 805 -12.16 13.93 -0.36
N ARG A 806 -12.56 14.83 0.56
CA ARG A 806 -13.45 15.95 0.23
C ARG A 806 -12.75 17.06 -0.56
N HIS A 807 -11.48 17.33 -0.29
CA HIS A 807 -10.71 18.33 -1.01
C HIS A 807 -10.51 17.91 -2.48
N ALA A 808 -10.20 16.63 -2.74
CA ALA A 808 -10.17 16.06 -4.08
C ALA A 808 -11.53 16.14 -4.80
N ALA A 809 -12.63 15.92 -4.07
CA ALA A 809 -13.99 16.04 -4.61
C ALA A 809 -14.42 17.49 -4.96
N ILE A 810 -13.81 18.50 -4.34
CA ILE A 810 -14.06 19.92 -4.61
C ILE A 810 -13.13 20.43 -5.74
N ALA A 811 -11.86 20.01 -5.75
CA ALA A 811 -10.88 20.40 -6.78
C ALA A 811 -11.18 19.81 -8.17
N GLY A 812 -11.89 18.69 -8.25
CA GLY A 812 -12.36 18.09 -9.52
C GLY A 812 -13.57 18.80 -10.17
N GLN A 813 -14.02 19.94 -9.65
CA GLN A 813 -15.08 20.78 -10.25
C GLN A 813 -14.54 22.06 -10.92
N GLY A 814 -13.22 22.16 -11.12
CA GLY A 814 -12.57 23.22 -11.92
C GLY A 814 -12.47 22.86 -13.40
#